data_AF-A0A8C7AUJ1-F1
#
_entry.id   AF-A0A8C7AUJ1-F1
#
_cell.length_a   1.000
_cell.length_b   1.000
_cell.length_c   1.000
_cell.angle_alpha   90.00
_cell.angle_beta   90.00
_cell.angle_gamma   90.00
#
_symmetry.space_group_name_H-M   'P 1'
#
loop_
_entity.id
_entity.type
_entity.pdbx_description
1 polymer ?
#
loop_
_entity_poly.entity_id
_entity_poly.type
_entity_poly.pdbx_seq_one_letter_code
_entity_poly.pdbx_strand_id
1 'polypeptide(L)'
;MRTLRLGRVWLGLLIALGSLCPAGSPCGISTHIEIGHRALEFLHLQDGRVNYKELLLEHQDAYQAGAVFPDAFYPSICERGKFHDVSESTHWTPFLNASVHYIRENYPLPWEKDTEKLVAFLFGVTSHMAADVAWHSLGIEQGFLRTMGAVDFHGSYSEAHSAGDFGGDVLSQFEFNFNYLARRWYVPVEDLLEIYKQLYGREVITRSAIIDCSYLQFLEMYGEMLAISKLYPTYSRKSPFLVEQFQEYFLGGLDDMAFWSTNIYRLTSFMLENGTSDCSLPENPLFITCVQAGGPCGGQPASSPGSSRVQKNDFHRNLTASLSKDVRKNINHTRRGVFFSVDSWTSDSLTFMYQALERNIRTMFTGSSQRSYKHVSSPLASYFLSFPYTRLGWALTSADLNQDGYGDLVVGAPGYSRPGHPQVGRVYLLYGNELGLPPIDLDLDREAHVILEGFQPSGRFGSALAVLDFNKDGVPDLAVGAPSVGSEKLAYTGAVYVYFGSRRGGMSSGPNVTISCQDTYCNLGWTLVAADLNGDGEPDLVMGSPFAPGGGKQKGMVAAFYSDPSWSHKEELGVEAANWTVRGEADFSWLGYALHGLRVSNRSVLLVGSPTWRNTRGLAPQSRARDKKQSLGRVYGFLPPNCQSSFTISGDKAMEKLGASLSSGHVLVNGTRKQVLLVGAPTRDDVSRMAFLTMTLHQGGTARMYELTPDTQPSLLSTFSGDRRFSRFGGVLHFSDLDGDGLDEVLMAAPLRITDVTSGLMGGEDGRVYVYNGKDITFGDMTGKCKSWTAPCPEEKAQYVLVSPEASSRFGSSVVTVRSKDKNQVVVAAGRSSLGARLSGALHVYSLGLE
;
A
#
# COMPACT_ATOMS: atom_id res chain seq x y z
N MET A 1 -30.68 -31.52 -17.22
CA MET A 1 -30.09 -32.45 -16.21
C MET A 1 -28.58 -32.30 -16.01
N ARG A 2 -27.76 -31.91 -17.01
CA ARG A 2 -26.32 -31.62 -16.83
C ARG A 2 -26.04 -30.34 -16.00
N THR A 3 -26.87 -29.31 -16.12
CA THR A 3 -26.76 -28.04 -15.38
C THR A 3 -27.03 -28.16 -13.87
N LEU A 4 -27.91 -29.08 -13.45
CA LEU A 4 -28.19 -29.36 -12.04
C LEU A 4 -27.11 -30.20 -11.34
N ARG A 5 -26.30 -30.97 -12.09
CA ARG A 5 -25.12 -31.65 -11.55
C ARG A 5 -23.94 -30.68 -11.34
N LEU A 6 -23.75 -29.69 -12.21
CA LEU A 6 -22.74 -28.64 -12.01
C LEU A 6 -22.98 -27.80 -10.74
N GLY A 7 -24.23 -27.44 -10.45
CA GLY A 7 -24.56 -26.67 -9.24
C GLY A 7 -24.25 -27.40 -7.93
N ARG A 8 -24.35 -28.74 -7.90
CA ARG A 8 -23.98 -29.55 -6.72
C ARG A 8 -22.47 -29.74 -6.56
N VAL A 9 -21.72 -29.81 -7.66
CA VAL A 9 -20.25 -29.86 -7.63
C VAL A 9 -19.70 -28.51 -7.18
N TRP A 10 -20.26 -27.39 -7.67
CA TRP A 10 -19.89 -26.04 -7.24
C TRP A 10 -20.20 -25.78 -5.77
N LEU A 11 -21.39 -26.20 -5.28
CA LEU A 11 -21.72 -26.08 -3.86
C LEU A 11 -20.84 -26.99 -3.00
N GLY A 12 -20.50 -28.19 -3.47
CA GLY A 12 -19.57 -29.11 -2.81
C GLY A 12 -18.13 -28.60 -2.77
N LEU A 13 -17.63 -27.97 -3.84
CA LEU A 13 -16.30 -27.37 -3.92
C LEU A 13 -16.21 -26.07 -3.11
N LEU A 14 -17.27 -25.25 -3.10
CA LEU A 14 -17.35 -24.02 -2.28
C LEU A 14 -17.50 -24.34 -0.78
N ILE A 15 -18.25 -25.38 -0.43
CA ILE A 15 -18.33 -25.88 0.95
C ILE A 15 -17.00 -26.53 1.34
N ALA A 16 -16.35 -27.29 0.44
CA ALA A 16 -15.02 -27.82 0.68
C ALA A 16 -14.01 -26.68 0.85
N LEU A 17 -13.84 -25.75 -0.09
CA LEU A 17 -12.90 -24.63 0.01
C LEU A 17 -13.20 -23.70 1.21
N GLY A 18 -14.48 -23.48 1.54
CA GLY A 18 -14.90 -22.71 2.70
C GLY A 18 -14.74 -23.45 4.05
N SER A 19 -14.58 -24.77 4.04
CA SER A 19 -14.32 -25.60 5.24
C SER A 19 -12.90 -26.20 5.28
N LEU A 20 -12.13 -26.05 4.19
CA LEU A 20 -10.74 -26.47 4.02
C LEU A 20 -9.73 -25.47 4.59
N CYS A 21 -10.20 -24.35 5.14
CA CYS A 21 -9.35 -23.35 5.78
C CYS A 21 -9.60 -23.29 7.30
N PRO A 22 -9.36 -24.38 8.07
CA PRO A 22 -9.00 -24.22 9.47
C PRO A 22 -7.59 -23.62 9.55
N ALA A 23 -7.25 -23.01 10.68
CA ALA A 23 -5.91 -22.53 10.99
C ALA A 23 -4.86 -23.59 10.61
N GLY A 24 -4.08 -23.33 9.55
CA GLY A 24 -3.15 -24.30 8.95
C GLY A 24 -3.30 -24.57 7.44
N SER A 25 -4.05 -23.75 6.70
CA SER A 25 -3.94 -23.70 5.22
C SER A 25 -2.55 -23.17 4.84
N PRO A 26 -1.93 -23.61 3.72
CA PRO A 26 -0.82 -22.85 3.15
C PRO A 26 -1.43 -21.52 2.72
N CYS A 27 -0.90 -20.41 3.22
CA CYS A 27 -1.50 -19.10 3.04
C CYS A 27 -0.47 -18.22 2.37
N GLY A 28 -0.85 -17.54 1.29
CA GLY A 28 0.00 -16.63 0.54
C GLY A 28 0.27 -17.05 -0.90
N ILE A 29 -0.42 -18.04 -1.48
CA ILE A 29 -0.08 -18.58 -2.82
C ILE A 29 -0.07 -17.47 -3.87
N SER A 30 -1.19 -16.78 -4.05
CA SER A 30 -1.27 -15.70 -5.03
C SER A 30 -0.42 -14.49 -4.64
N THR A 31 -0.27 -14.26 -3.33
CA THR A 31 0.52 -13.16 -2.78
C THR A 31 2.01 -13.35 -3.08
N HIS A 32 2.59 -14.53 -2.82
CA HIS A 32 3.98 -14.85 -3.15
C HIS A 32 4.25 -14.80 -4.64
N ILE A 33 3.29 -15.23 -5.47
CA ILE A 33 3.43 -15.14 -6.92
C ILE A 33 3.43 -13.67 -7.38
N GLU A 34 2.59 -12.79 -6.83
CA GLU A 34 2.63 -11.35 -7.13
C GLU A 34 3.94 -10.70 -6.65
N ILE A 35 4.45 -11.06 -5.46
CA ILE A 35 5.75 -10.56 -4.95
C ILE A 35 6.87 -10.94 -5.92
N GLY A 36 6.93 -12.22 -6.30
CA GLY A 36 7.92 -12.72 -7.24
C GLY A 36 7.79 -12.09 -8.62
N HIS A 37 6.56 -11.85 -9.10
CA HIS A 37 6.32 -11.17 -10.38
C HIS A 37 6.85 -9.73 -10.36
N ARG A 38 6.52 -8.95 -9.31
CA ARG A 38 7.03 -7.57 -9.11
C ARG A 38 8.55 -7.54 -9.04
N ALA A 39 9.16 -8.49 -8.34
CA ALA A 39 10.61 -8.58 -8.22
C ALA A 39 11.30 -8.81 -9.59
N LEU A 40 10.72 -9.64 -10.47
CA LEU A 40 11.28 -9.92 -11.80
C LEU A 40 11.24 -8.73 -12.76
N GLU A 41 10.19 -7.91 -12.68
CA GLU A 41 10.06 -6.69 -13.51
C GLU A 41 11.28 -5.78 -13.36
N PHE A 42 11.70 -5.56 -12.11
CA PHE A 42 12.81 -4.65 -11.76
C PHE A 42 14.15 -5.35 -11.55
N LEU A 43 14.20 -6.67 -11.76
CA LEU A 43 15.42 -7.43 -11.59
C LEU A 43 16.49 -6.95 -12.56
N HIS A 44 17.63 -6.58 -11.98
CA HIS A 44 18.87 -6.31 -12.67
C HIS A 44 20.00 -6.99 -11.89
N LEU A 45 20.65 -7.94 -12.54
CA LEU A 45 21.78 -8.68 -12.00
C LEU A 45 23.01 -8.30 -12.83
N GLN A 46 24.19 -8.29 -12.22
CA GLN A 46 25.42 -8.02 -12.96
C GLN A 46 25.65 -9.09 -14.03
N ASP A 47 26.31 -8.71 -15.12
CA ASP A 47 26.68 -9.62 -16.20
C ASP A 47 27.59 -10.73 -15.65
N GLY A 48 26.99 -11.89 -15.40
CA GLY A 48 27.65 -13.11 -14.97
C GLY A 48 27.80 -14.11 -16.11
N ARG A 49 28.15 -15.36 -15.78
CA ARG A 49 28.19 -16.44 -16.78
C ARG A 49 26.80 -16.87 -17.23
N VAL A 50 25.77 -16.51 -16.47
CA VAL A 50 24.36 -16.85 -16.72
C VAL A 50 23.51 -15.59 -16.74
N ASN A 51 22.67 -15.45 -17.77
CA ASN A 51 21.62 -14.44 -17.77
C ASN A 51 20.43 -14.92 -16.93
N TYR A 52 20.51 -14.71 -15.61
CA TYR A 52 19.48 -15.16 -14.68
C TYR A 52 18.11 -14.52 -14.96
N LYS A 53 18.05 -13.26 -15.43
CA LYS A 53 16.76 -12.64 -15.75
C LYS A 53 16.03 -13.39 -16.87
N GLU A 54 16.75 -13.69 -17.94
CA GLU A 54 16.21 -14.47 -19.07
C GLU A 54 15.83 -15.89 -18.63
N LEU A 55 16.69 -16.56 -17.86
CA LEU A 55 16.42 -17.90 -17.31
C LEU A 55 15.11 -17.92 -16.49
N LEU A 56 14.89 -16.93 -15.62
CA LEU A 56 13.68 -16.87 -14.79
C LEU A 56 12.42 -16.56 -15.61
N LEU A 57 12.53 -15.73 -16.65
CA LEU A 57 11.42 -15.46 -17.57
C LEU A 57 11.07 -16.67 -18.45
N GLU A 58 12.06 -17.45 -18.88
CA GLU A 58 11.84 -18.67 -19.65
C GLU A 58 11.19 -19.80 -18.83
N HIS A 59 11.54 -19.91 -17.54
CA HIS A 59 11.12 -21.01 -16.67
C HIS A 59 10.13 -20.58 -15.58
N GLN A 60 9.12 -19.78 -15.95
CA GLN A 60 8.03 -19.37 -15.06
C GLN A 60 7.25 -20.55 -14.45
N ASP A 61 7.21 -21.69 -15.13
CA ASP A 61 6.60 -22.92 -14.64
C ASP A 61 7.28 -23.48 -13.39
N ALA A 62 8.62 -23.41 -13.34
CA ALA A 62 9.40 -23.84 -12.18
C ALA A 62 9.52 -22.73 -11.13
N TYR A 63 9.70 -21.48 -11.57
CA TYR A 63 9.81 -20.33 -10.67
C TYR A 63 8.55 -20.11 -9.82
N GLN A 64 7.36 -20.10 -10.43
CA GLN A 64 6.11 -19.91 -9.68
C GLN A 64 5.82 -21.10 -8.76
N ALA A 65 6.18 -22.32 -9.16
CA ALA A 65 6.08 -23.49 -8.29
C ALA A 65 7.00 -23.35 -7.06
N GLY A 66 8.23 -22.85 -7.26
CA GLY A 66 9.17 -22.59 -6.19
C GLY A 66 8.71 -21.50 -5.22
N ALA A 67 8.03 -20.45 -5.71
CA ALA A 67 7.54 -19.32 -4.91
C ALA A 67 6.50 -19.70 -3.84
N VAL A 68 5.86 -20.87 -3.98
CA VAL A 68 4.87 -21.37 -3.02
C VAL A 68 5.32 -22.65 -2.33
N PHE A 69 6.38 -23.29 -2.83
CA PHE A 69 6.82 -24.60 -2.38
C PHE A 69 7.19 -24.71 -0.88
N PRO A 70 7.77 -23.68 -0.23
CA PRO A 70 8.10 -23.79 1.19
C PRO A 70 6.88 -24.15 2.06
N ASP A 71 5.68 -23.74 1.65
CA ASP A 71 4.42 -24.06 2.34
C ASP A 71 3.83 -25.44 2.03
N ALA A 72 4.45 -26.23 1.14
CA ALA A 72 3.82 -27.43 0.57
C ALA A 72 3.41 -28.48 1.61
N PHE A 73 4.12 -28.55 2.74
CA PHE A 73 4.01 -29.64 3.70
C PHE A 73 3.35 -29.26 5.03
N TYR A 74 2.93 -28.01 5.20
CA TYR A 74 2.08 -27.58 6.31
C TYR A 74 0.66 -28.16 6.32
N PRO A 75 -0.05 -28.28 5.18
CA PRO A 75 -1.48 -28.55 5.20
C PRO A 75 -1.74 -29.95 5.74
N SER A 76 -2.69 -30.06 6.68
CA SER A 76 -3.08 -31.37 7.23
C SER A 76 -3.64 -32.34 6.17
N ILE A 77 -4.10 -31.83 5.02
CA ILE A 77 -4.53 -32.64 3.89
C ILE A 77 -3.35 -33.30 3.15
N CYS A 78 -2.16 -32.68 3.18
CA CYS A 78 -0.92 -33.23 2.66
C CYS A 78 -0.30 -34.15 3.73
N GLU A 79 -0.37 -35.47 3.52
CA GLU A 79 0.33 -36.46 4.36
C GLU A 79 0.10 -36.31 5.89
N ARG A 80 -1.06 -35.76 6.29
CA ARG A 80 -1.42 -35.45 7.69
C ARG A 80 -0.50 -34.43 8.38
N GLY A 81 0.15 -33.54 7.62
CA GLY A 81 1.11 -32.56 8.14
C GLY A 81 2.41 -33.19 8.66
N LYS A 82 2.69 -34.45 8.30
CA LYS A 82 3.86 -35.21 8.80
C LYS A 82 5.20 -34.52 8.51
N PHE A 83 5.27 -33.75 7.43
CA PHE A 83 6.51 -33.14 6.95
C PHE A 83 6.58 -31.63 7.25
N HIS A 84 5.88 -31.16 8.29
CA HIS A 84 5.92 -29.77 8.75
C HIS A 84 7.35 -29.23 8.92
N ASP A 85 8.23 -29.97 9.60
CA ASP A 85 9.64 -29.56 9.82
C ASP A 85 10.43 -29.41 8.51
N VAL A 86 10.06 -30.17 7.48
CA VAL A 86 10.69 -30.08 6.14
C VAL A 86 10.25 -28.78 5.48
N SER A 87 8.96 -28.44 5.54
CA SER A 87 8.46 -27.12 5.12
C SER A 87 9.18 -26.01 5.87
N GLU A 88 9.20 -26.02 7.21
CA GLU A 88 9.90 -25.02 8.02
C GLU A 88 11.36 -24.85 7.58
N SER A 89 12.10 -25.94 7.39
CA SER A 89 13.51 -25.88 6.95
C SER A 89 13.71 -25.20 5.60
N THR A 90 12.70 -25.28 4.73
CA THR A 90 12.72 -24.69 3.37
C THR A 90 12.58 -23.17 3.40
N HIS A 91 12.22 -22.56 4.55
CA HIS A 91 12.11 -21.10 4.70
C HIS A 91 13.45 -20.44 5.08
N TRP A 92 14.49 -21.23 5.38
CA TRP A 92 15.69 -20.72 6.02
C TRP A 92 16.97 -20.90 5.19
N THR A 93 17.95 -20.04 5.45
CA THR A 93 19.26 -20.02 4.78
C THR A 93 19.97 -21.38 4.70
N PRO A 94 19.88 -22.30 5.68
CA PRO A 94 20.48 -23.63 5.54
C PRO A 94 20.00 -24.42 4.30
N PHE A 95 18.72 -24.31 3.93
CA PHE A 95 18.21 -24.95 2.72
C PHE A 95 18.78 -24.31 1.45
N LEU A 96 18.87 -22.97 1.41
CA LEU A 96 19.51 -22.26 0.31
C LEU A 96 20.98 -22.66 0.15
N ASN A 97 21.72 -22.73 1.25
CA ASN A 97 23.11 -23.18 1.26
C ASN A 97 23.26 -24.60 0.72
N ALA A 98 22.45 -25.55 1.22
CA ALA A 98 22.45 -26.92 0.73
C ALA A 98 22.12 -27.01 -0.77
N SER A 99 21.16 -26.21 -1.23
CA SER A 99 20.76 -26.15 -2.65
C SER A 99 21.88 -25.61 -3.55
N VAL A 100 22.56 -24.54 -3.12
CA VAL A 100 23.71 -23.98 -3.85
C VAL A 100 24.85 -25.00 -3.95
N HIS A 101 25.18 -25.67 -2.86
CA HIS A 101 26.20 -26.72 -2.85
C HIS A 101 25.83 -27.86 -3.79
N TYR A 102 24.60 -28.39 -3.67
CA TYR A 102 24.09 -29.45 -4.53
C TYR A 102 24.19 -29.08 -6.01
N ILE A 103 23.73 -27.88 -6.41
CA ILE A 103 23.75 -27.45 -7.81
C ILE A 103 25.18 -27.33 -8.32
N ARG A 104 26.08 -26.70 -7.56
CA ARG A 104 27.47 -26.48 -7.98
C ARG A 104 28.28 -27.77 -8.06
N GLU A 105 28.02 -28.73 -7.18
CA GLU A 105 28.75 -29.99 -7.13
C GLU A 105 28.29 -30.98 -8.22
N ASN A 106 27.01 -30.93 -8.60
CA ASN A 106 26.43 -31.89 -9.53
C ASN A 106 26.22 -31.36 -10.97
N TYR A 107 26.12 -30.04 -11.15
CA TYR A 107 25.78 -29.43 -12.45
C TYR A 107 26.73 -28.27 -12.81
N PRO A 108 27.85 -28.55 -13.51
CA PRO A 108 28.73 -27.50 -14.00
C PRO A 108 28.07 -26.67 -15.12
N LEU A 109 28.51 -25.42 -15.27
CA LEU A 109 28.09 -24.57 -16.38
C LEU A 109 28.67 -25.04 -17.73
N PRO A 110 27.96 -24.86 -18.86
CA PRO A 110 26.61 -24.32 -18.98
C PRO A 110 25.54 -25.35 -18.56
N TRP A 111 24.46 -24.86 -17.95
CA TRP A 111 23.37 -25.70 -17.46
C TRP A 111 22.48 -26.21 -18.59
N GLU A 112 22.04 -27.46 -18.47
CA GLU A 112 20.94 -28.00 -19.28
C GLU A 112 19.58 -27.45 -18.84
N LYS A 113 18.56 -27.53 -19.69
CA LYS A 113 17.21 -27.00 -19.42
C LYS A 113 16.58 -27.50 -18.11
N ASP A 114 16.80 -28.76 -17.72
CA ASP A 114 16.29 -29.28 -16.44
C ASP A 114 17.01 -28.64 -15.24
N THR A 115 18.31 -28.34 -15.37
CA THR A 115 19.07 -27.62 -14.34
C THR A 115 18.66 -26.16 -14.26
N GLU A 116 18.42 -25.50 -15.40
CA GLU A 116 17.86 -24.14 -15.43
C GLU A 116 16.51 -24.08 -14.70
N LYS A 117 15.64 -25.09 -14.85
CA LYS A 117 14.39 -25.20 -14.08
C LYS A 117 14.61 -25.37 -12.58
N LEU A 118 15.57 -26.20 -12.16
CA LEU A 118 15.94 -26.31 -10.73
C LEU A 118 16.40 -24.97 -10.17
N VAL A 119 17.22 -24.22 -10.92
CA VAL A 119 17.67 -22.89 -10.52
C VAL A 119 16.48 -21.93 -10.46
N ALA A 120 15.61 -21.91 -11.46
CA ALA A 120 14.41 -21.07 -11.45
C ALA A 120 13.49 -21.37 -10.25
N PHE A 121 13.30 -22.64 -9.94
CA PHE A 121 12.58 -23.10 -8.76
C PHE A 121 13.21 -22.59 -7.47
N LEU A 122 14.54 -22.68 -7.33
CA LEU A 122 15.26 -22.16 -6.17
C LEU A 122 15.10 -20.64 -6.00
N PHE A 123 15.14 -19.87 -7.09
CA PHE A 123 14.86 -18.42 -7.02
C PHE A 123 13.45 -18.14 -6.52
N GLY A 124 12.45 -18.91 -6.97
CA GLY A 124 11.09 -18.86 -6.42
C GLY A 124 11.09 -19.09 -4.90
N VAL A 125 11.75 -20.15 -4.44
CA VAL A 125 11.89 -20.45 -2.99
C VAL A 125 12.53 -19.28 -2.24
N THR A 126 13.60 -18.68 -2.78
CA THR A 126 14.24 -17.53 -2.11
C THR A 126 13.36 -16.28 -2.06
N SER A 127 12.48 -16.06 -3.04
CA SER A 127 11.47 -14.98 -2.97
C SER A 127 10.57 -15.16 -1.76
N HIS A 128 10.09 -16.39 -1.57
CA HIS A 128 9.22 -16.76 -0.46
C HIS A 128 9.94 -16.55 0.88
N MET A 129 11.17 -17.07 1.01
CA MET A 129 12.03 -16.90 2.19
C MET A 129 12.14 -15.42 2.61
N ALA A 130 12.40 -14.51 1.67
CA ALA A 130 12.55 -13.08 1.96
C ALA A 130 11.23 -12.41 2.36
N ALA A 131 10.13 -12.74 1.66
CA ALA A 131 8.80 -12.20 1.92
C ALA A 131 8.31 -12.56 3.33
N ASP A 132 8.42 -13.83 3.71
CA ASP A 132 7.91 -14.37 4.96
C ASP A 132 8.53 -13.70 6.19
N VAL A 133 9.84 -13.47 6.16
CA VAL A 133 10.54 -12.82 7.27
C VAL A 133 9.97 -11.43 7.54
N ALA A 134 9.76 -10.64 6.50
CA ALA A 134 9.25 -9.27 6.62
C ALA A 134 7.76 -9.27 7.03
N TRP A 135 6.94 -10.13 6.41
CA TRP A 135 5.52 -10.29 6.70
C TRP A 135 5.28 -10.72 8.16
N HIS A 136 5.93 -11.80 8.61
CA HIS A 136 5.80 -12.38 9.95
C HIS A 136 6.61 -11.65 11.03
N SER A 137 7.46 -10.69 10.64
CA SER A 137 8.34 -9.97 11.57
C SER A 137 9.29 -10.92 12.33
N LEU A 138 9.96 -11.81 11.59
CA LEU A 138 10.86 -12.82 12.15
C LEU A 138 12.25 -12.20 12.33
N GLY A 139 12.64 -11.92 13.58
CA GLY A 139 13.91 -11.23 13.87
C GLY A 139 13.89 -9.72 13.63
N ILE A 140 12.71 -9.11 13.43
CA ILE A 140 12.52 -7.66 13.31
C ILE A 140 11.36 -7.19 14.21
N GLU A 141 11.44 -5.97 14.74
CA GLU A 141 10.53 -5.52 15.81
C GLU A 141 9.18 -4.96 15.31
N GLN A 142 9.06 -4.61 14.03
CA GLN A 142 7.95 -3.82 13.47
C GLN A 142 7.46 -4.25 12.08
N GLY A 143 7.58 -5.53 11.73
CA GLY A 143 7.02 -6.04 10.46
C GLY A 143 5.49 -6.10 10.45
N PHE A 144 4.94 -6.50 9.31
CA PHE A 144 3.53 -6.34 8.95
C PHE A 144 2.54 -6.92 9.98
N LEU A 145 2.62 -8.23 10.26
CA LEU A 145 1.63 -8.91 11.11
C LEU A 145 1.70 -8.51 12.58
N ARG A 146 2.89 -8.16 13.10
CA ARG A 146 3.01 -7.65 14.48
C ARG A 146 2.33 -6.30 14.62
N THR A 147 2.53 -5.42 13.65
CA THR A 147 1.87 -4.11 13.62
C THR A 147 0.36 -4.26 13.45
N MET A 148 -0.08 -5.11 12.52
CA MET A 148 -1.50 -5.43 12.34
C MET A 148 -2.13 -5.99 13.63
N GLY A 149 -1.41 -6.87 14.33
CA GLY A 149 -1.83 -7.39 15.63
C GLY A 149 -2.03 -6.28 16.66
N ALA A 150 -1.11 -5.34 16.74
CA ALA A 150 -1.20 -4.20 17.66
C ALA A 150 -2.37 -3.24 17.33
N VAL A 151 -2.59 -2.97 16.04
CA VAL A 151 -3.54 -1.95 15.56
C VAL A 151 -4.97 -2.50 15.49
N ASP A 152 -5.17 -3.72 14.98
CA ASP A 152 -6.51 -4.25 14.69
C ASP A 152 -6.94 -5.40 15.64
N PHE A 153 -5.99 -6.15 16.20
CA PHE A 153 -6.27 -7.38 16.97
C PHE A 153 -5.86 -7.31 18.44
N HIS A 154 -5.88 -6.11 19.04
CA HIS A 154 -5.59 -5.92 20.48
C HIS A 154 -4.24 -6.46 20.96
N GLY A 155 -3.25 -6.51 20.07
CA GLY A 155 -1.92 -7.08 20.31
C GLY A 155 -1.81 -8.59 20.05
N SER A 156 -2.88 -9.26 19.60
CA SER A 156 -2.88 -10.70 19.31
C SER A 156 -2.19 -10.99 17.98
N TYR A 157 -0.94 -11.46 18.06
CA TYR A 157 -0.21 -11.93 16.87
C TYR A 157 -0.90 -13.13 16.21
N SER A 158 -1.46 -14.07 16.99
CA SER A 158 -2.10 -15.28 16.45
C SER A 158 -3.36 -14.97 15.63
N GLU A 159 -4.20 -14.04 16.09
CA GLU A 159 -5.37 -13.60 15.33
C GLU A 159 -4.96 -12.83 14.08
N ALA A 160 -3.95 -11.94 14.21
CA ALA A 160 -3.41 -11.20 13.09
C ALA A 160 -2.82 -12.13 12.03
N HIS A 161 -1.98 -13.09 12.43
CA HIS A 161 -1.43 -14.12 11.56
C HIS A 161 -2.53 -14.89 10.81
N SER A 162 -3.52 -15.40 11.53
CA SER A 162 -4.63 -16.16 10.93
C SER A 162 -5.47 -15.32 9.96
N ALA A 163 -5.61 -14.02 10.23
CA ALA A 163 -6.36 -13.11 9.36
C ALA A 163 -5.52 -12.59 8.19
N GLY A 164 -4.22 -12.39 8.41
CA GLY A 164 -3.30 -11.75 7.50
C GLY A 164 -2.92 -12.65 6.36
N ASP A 165 -2.44 -13.86 6.62
CA ASP A 165 -1.85 -14.69 5.57
C ASP A 165 -2.89 -15.04 4.51
N PHE A 166 -4.05 -15.56 4.93
CA PHE A 166 -5.15 -15.81 4.00
C PHE A 166 -5.80 -14.52 3.50
N GLY A 167 -5.84 -13.48 4.34
CA GLY A 167 -6.37 -12.18 3.93
C GLY A 167 -5.56 -11.54 2.81
N GLY A 168 -4.25 -11.76 2.77
CA GLY A 168 -3.34 -11.35 1.71
C GLY A 168 -3.78 -11.91 0.36
N ASP A 169 -4.11 -13.20 0.28
CA ASP A 169 -4.63 -13.81 -0.96
C ASP A 169 -6.01 -13.29 -1.33
N VAL A 170 -6.87 -13.06 -0.34
CA VAL A 170 -8.18 -12.44 -0.56
C VAL A 170 -8.02 -11.06 -1.20
N LEU A 171 -7.10 -10.23 -0.69
CA LEU A 171 -6.82 -8.92 -1.25
C LEU A 171 -6.14 -9.03 -2.61
N SER A 172 -5.14 -9.89 -2.76
CA SER A 172 -4.47 -10.17 -4.03
C SER A 172 -5.46 -10.52 -5.13
N GLN A 173 -6.35 -11.49 -4.89
CA GLN A 173 -7.37 -11.91 -5.87
C GLN A 173 -8.47 -10.86 -6.09
N PHE A 174 -8.71 -10.00 -5.11
CA PHE A 174 -9.66 -8.90 -5.25
C PHE A 174 -9.06 -7.72 -6.03
N GLU A 175 -7.77 -7.46 -5.84
CA GLU A 175 -7.10 -6.30 -6.40
C GLU A 175 -6.49 -6.62 -7.77
N PHE A 176 -5.74 -7.70 -7.93
CA PHE A 176 -4.86 -7.87 -9.08
C PHE A 176 -5.42 -8.76 -10.20
N ASN A 177 -4.90 -8.51 -11.40
CA ASN A 177 -5.06 -9.41 -12.53
C ASN A 177 -3.83 -10.35 -12.59
N PHE A 178 -4.11 -11.65 -12.60
CA PHE A 178 -3.14 -12.74 -12.59
C PHE A 178 -3.05 -13.46 -13.95
N ASN A 179 -3.24 -12.73 -15.06
CA ASN A 179 -3.15 -13.28 -16.42
C ASN A 179 -1.77 -13.87 -16.79
N TYR A 180 -0.73 -13.58 -16.00
CA TYR A 180 0.64 -14.06 -16.15
C TYR A 180 0.93 -15.38 -15.42
N LEU A 181 -0.07 -15.98 -14.74
CA LEU A 181 0.13 -17.26 -14.07
C LEU A 181 0.46 -18.39 -15.03
N ALA A 182 1.48 -19.17 -14.68
CA ALA A 182 1.90 -20.32 -15.44
C ALA A 182 0.79 -21.39 -15.41
N ARG A 183 0.37 -21.85 -16.59
CA ARG A 183 -0.69 -22.88 -16.74
C ARG A 183 -0.22 -24.29 -16.37
N ARG A 184 1.07 -24.45 -16.17
CA ARG A 184 1.75 -25.69 -15.81
C ARG A 184 2.83 -25.35 -14.81
N TRP A 185 2.98 -26.19 -13.80
CA TRP A 185 4.10 -26.11 -12.87
C TRP A 185 5.08 -27.25 -13.10
N TYR A 186 6.36 -26.96 -12.91
CA TYR A 186 7.41 -27.97 -12.87
C TYR A 186 8.04 -28.02 -11.48
N VAL A 187 8.11 -29.22 -10.89
CA VAL A 187 8.76 -29.45 -9.60
C VAL A 187 9.95 -30.40 -9.79
N PRO A 188 11.19 -30.01 -9.44
CA PRO A 188 12.39 -30.83 -9.61
C PRO A 188 12.53 -31.88 -8.49
N VAL A 189 11.63 -32.87 -8.50
CA VAL A 189 11.44 -33.83 -7.39
C VAL A 189 12.71 -34.59 -7.01
N GLU A 190 13.46 -35.12 -7.98
CA GLU A 190 14.64 -35.94 -7.69
C GLU A 190 15.76 -35.09 -7.08
N ASP A 191 15.91 -33.85 -7.55
CA ASP A 191 16.88 -32.90 -7.01
C ASP A 191 16.53 -32.48 -5.58
N LEU A 192 15.25 -32.24 -5.29
CA LEU A 192 14.78 -31.87 -3.96
C LEU A 192 15.04 -32.99 -2.94
N LEU A 193 14.87 -34.26 -3.32
CA LEU A 193 15.17 -35.40 -2.44
C LEU A 193 16.63 -35.40 -1.99
N GLU A 194 17.56 -35.17 -2.93
CA GLU A 194 18.99 -35.13 -2.62
C GLU A 194 19.38 -33.85 -1.86
N ILE A 195 18.78 -32.70 -2.16
CA ILE A 195 18.98 -31.46 -1.38
C ILE A 195 18.56 -31.65 0.08
N TYR A 196 17.37 -32.20 0.35
CA TYR A 196 16.93 -32.48 1.72
C TYR A 196 17.82 -33.51 2.40
N LYS A 197 18.25 -34.54 1.68
CA LYS A 197 19.16 -35.55 2.22
C LYS A 197 20.53 -34.96 2.56
N GLN A 198 21.05 -34.03 1.77
CA GLN A 198 22.26 -33.28 2.06
C GLN A 198 22.09 -32.36 3.26
N LEU A 199 20.95 -31.66 3.36
CA LEU A 199 20.63 -30.77 4.48
C LEU A 199 20.52 -31.53 5.82
N TYR A 200 19.86 -32.68 5.82
CA TYR A 200 19.57 -33.46 7.04
C TYR A 200 20.58 -34.57 7.34
N GLY A 201 21.46 -34.91 6.39
CA GLY A 201 22.35 -36.06 6.45
C GLY A 201 21.63 -37.43 6.36
N ARG A 202 20.32 -37.43 6.06
CA ARG A 202 19.47 -38.63 5.94
C ARG A 202 18.23 -38.33 5.11
N GLU A 203 17.57 -39.38 4.60
CA GLU A 203 16.26 -39.23 3.95
C GLU A 203 15.20 -38.85 4.99
N VAL A 204 14.53 -37.71 4.75
CA VAL A 204 13.49 -37.17 5.64
C VAL A 204 12.13 -36.99 4.99
N ILE A 205 12.08 -36.97 3.65
CA ILE A 205 10.85 -36.81 2.87
C ILE A 205 10.81 -37.82 1.73
N THR A 206 9.61 -38.23 1.33
CA THR A 206 9.41 -39.21 0.25
C THR A 206 9.10 -38.52 -1.07
N ARG A 207 9.43 -39.20 -2.17
CA ARG A 207 9.07 -38.78 -3.53
C ARG A 207 7.56 -38.51 -3.69
N SER A 208 6.73 -39.38 -3.13
CA SER A 208 5.27 -39.24 -3.19
C SER A 208 4.77 -37.99 -2.47
N ALA A 209 5.38 -37.65 -1.32
CA ALA A 209 5.00 -36.47 -0.54
C ALA A 209 5.28 -35.18 -1.33
N ILE A 210 6.47 -35.04 -1.93
CA ILE A 210 6.80 -33.88 -2.77
C ILE A 210 5.79 -33.74 -3.92
N ILE A 211 5.52 -34.84 -4.64
CA ILE A 211 4.61 -34.81 -5.80
C ILE A 211 3.18 -34.46 -5.38
N ASP A 212 2.64 -35.16 -4.38
CA ASP A 212 1.24 -35.04 -4.01
C ASP A 212 0.93 -33.70 -3.36
N CYS A 213 1.82 -33.21 -2.50
CA CYS A 213 1.63 -31.97 -1.78
C CYS A 213 1.82 -30.75 -2.67
N SER A 214 2.83 -30.73 -3.55
CA SER A 214 2.96 -29.66 -4.54
C SER A 214 1.84 -29.68 -5.59
N TYR A 215 1.29 -30.86 -5.93
CA TYR A 215 0.10 -30.94 -6.79
C TYR A 215 -1.15 -30.38 -6.10
N LEU A 216 -1.29 -30.55 -4.79
CA LEU A 216 -2.37 -29.93 -4.01
C LEU A 216 -2.26 -28.40 -4.04
N GLN A 217 -1.07 -27.82 -3.78
CA GLN A 217 -0.85 -26.37 -3.88
C GLN A 217 -1.16 -25.83 -5.28
N PHE A 218 -0.75 -26.56 -6.33
CA PHE A 218 -1.08 -26.18 -7.70
C PHE A 218 -2.60 -26.10 -7.92
N LEU A 219 -3.36 -27.05 -7.39
CA LEU A 219 -4.83 -27.02 -7.46
C LEU A 219 -5.44 -25.92 -6.59
N GLU A 220 -4.86 -25.66 -5.41
CA GLU A 220 -5.29 -24.59 -4.51
C GLU A 220 -5.21 -23.23 -5.20
N MET A 221 -4.11 -22.92 -5.91
CA MET A 221 -3.97 -21.71 -6.72
C MET A 221 -5.17 -21.48 -7.65
N TYR A 222 -5.59 -22.50 -8.41
CA TYR A 222 -6.77 -22.41 -9.28
C TYR A 222 -8.07 -22.24 -8.48
N GLY A 223 -8.16 -22.86 -7.31
CA GLY A 223 -9.26 -22.67 -6.37
C GLY A 223 -9.35 -21.22 -5.89
N GLU A 224 -8.22 -20.59 -5.59
CA GLU A 224 -8.16 -19.20 -5.13
C GLU A 224 -8.76 -18.25 -6.17
N MET A 225 -8.29 -18.36 -7.41
CA MET A 225 -8.71 -17.53 -8.53
C MET A 225 -10.21 -17.59 -8.82
N LEU A 226 -10.86 -18.71 -8.53
CA LEU A 226 -12.28 -18.91 -8.83
C LEU A 226 -13.23 -18.40 -7.73
N ALA A 227 -12.77 -18.33 -6.48
CA ALA A 227 -13.68 -18.25 -5.34
C ALA A 227 -13.27 -17.29 -4.22
N ILE A 228 -11.98 -17.01 -4.01
CA ILE A 228 -11.53 -16.40 -2.75
C ILE A 228 -11.76 -14.89 -2.70
N SER A 229 -11.76 -14.17 -3.83
CA SER A 229 -12.06 -12.73 -3.86
C SER A 229 -13.41 -12.36 -3.24
N LYS A 230 -14.38 -13.30 -3.24
CA LYS A 230 -15.71 -13.14 -2.61
C LYS A 230 -15.65 -13.03 -1.08
N LEU A 231 -14.52 -13.39 -0.47
CA LEU A 231 -14.29 -13.27 0.97
C LEU A 231 -13.77 -11.89 1.38
N TYR A 232 -13.53 -10.98 0.43
CA TYR A 232 -13.09 -9.61 0.69
C TYR A 232 -13.91 -8.90 1.77
N PRO A 233 -15.27 -8.89 1.73
CA PRO A 233 -16.07 -8.24 2.77
C PRO A 233 -15.86 -8.79 4.19
N THR A 234 -15.43 -10.04 4.31
CA THR A 234 -15.16 -10.68 5.61
C THR A 234 -13.81 -10.24 6.14
N TYR A 235 -12.77 -10.25 5.30
CA TYR A 235 -11.39 -9.94 5.70
C TYR A 235 -11.15 -8.44 5.85
N SER A 236 -11.72 -7.61 4.96
CA SER A 236 -11.66 -6.15 5.10
C SER A 236 -12.30 -5.66 6.41
N ARG A 237 -13.38 -6.33 6.85
CA ARG A 237 -14.01 -6.07 8.16
C ARG A 237 -13.16 -6.48 9.35
N LYS A 238 -12.43 -7.59 9.25
CA LYS A 238 -11.51 -8.05 10.29
C LYS A 238 -10.35 -7.08 10.48
N SER A 239 -9.77 -6.61 9.37
CA SER A 239 -8.60 -5.74 9.40
C SER A 239 -8.66 -4.63 8.34
N PRO A 240 -9.04 -3.40 8.73
CA PRO A 240 -8.80 -2.21 7.93
C PRO A 240 -7.30 -1.95 7.69
N PHE A 241 -6.42 -2.30 8.64
CA PHE A 241 -4.97 -2.22 8.44
C PHE A 241 -4.54 -3.01 7.21
N LEU A 242 -4.99 -4.26 7.08
CA LEU A 242 -4.66 -5.09 5.93
C LEU A 242 -5.03 -4.39 4.61
N VAL A 243 -6.27 -3.87 4.48
CA VAL A 243 -6.70 -3.17 3.25
C VAL A 243 -5.87 -1.92 2.93
N GLU A 244 -5.53 -1.12 3.94
CA GLU A 244 -4.81 0.14 3.73
C GLU A 244 -3.31 -0.07 3.53
N GLN A 245 -2.73 -1.09 4.17
CA GLN A 245 -1.27 -1.22 4.29
C GLN A 245 -0.72 -2.37 3.45
N PHE A 246 -1.56 -3.27 2.90
CA PHE A 246 -1.13 -4.48 2.19
C PHE A 246 -0.03 -4.25 1.15
N GLN A 247 -0.18 -3.23 0.30
CA GLN A 247 0.82 -2.96 -0.72
C GLN A 247 1.98 -2.07 -0.20
N GLU A 248 1.66 -1.11 0.66
CA GLU A 248 2.47 0.09 0.88
C GLU A 248 3.19 0.12 2.22
N TYR A 249 2.85 -0.77 3.15
CA TYR A 249 3.51 -0.81 4.45
C TYR A 249 5.03 -0.89 4.27
N PHE A 250 5.75 -0.02 4.96
CA PHE A 250 7.17 0.19 4.68
C PHE A 250 8.02 -1.06 4.97
N LEU A 251 7.57 -1.95 5.85
CA LEU A 251 8.29 -3.17 6.26
C LEU A 251 7.37 -4.39 6.23
N GLY A 252 7.41 -5.14 5.14
CA GLY A 252 6.55 -6.30 4.89
C GLY A 252 5.26 -6.02 4.11
N GLY A 253 5.08 -4.82 3.53
CA GLY A 253 4.10 -4.64 2.45
C GLY A 253 4.59 -5.29 1.13
N LEU A 254 3.70 -5.55 0.17
CA LEU A 254 4.06 -6.20 -1.11
C LEU A 254 5.27 -5.56 -1.80
N ASP A 255 5.32 -4.23 -1.81
CA ASP A 255 6.39 -3.47 -2.44
C ASP A 255 7.74 -3.65 -1.75
N ASP A 256 7.74 -3.74 -0.42
CA ASP A 256 8.96 -3.99 0.38
C ASP A 256 9.41 -5.45 0.23
N MET A 257 8.48 -6.41 0.28
CA MET A 257 8.79 -7.83 0.07
C MET A 257 9.35 -8.10 -1.34
N ALA A 258 8.83 -7.42 -2.37
CA ALA A 258 9.36 -7.50 -3.73
C ALA A 258 10.78 -6.93 -3.82
N PHE A 259 11.05 -5.82 -3.14
CA PHE A 259 12.40 -5.26 -3.02
C PHE A 259 13.37 -6.26 -2.38
N TRP A 260 13.02 -6.83 -1.22
CA TRP A 260 13.84 -7.84 -0.56
C TRP A 260 14.03 -9.11 -1.40
N SER A 261 13.05 -9.48 -2.21
CA SER A 261 13.18 -10.58 -3.18
C SER A 261 14.24 -10.26 -4.24
N THR A 262 14.34 -9.02 -4.74
CA THR A 262 15.43 -8.65 -5.66
C THR A 262 16.81 -8.71 -5.00
N ASN A 263 16.90 -8.36 -3.70
CA ASN A 263 18.15 -8.44 -2.96
C ASN A 263 18.62 -9.89 -2.77
N ILE A 264 17.71 -10.80 -2.39
CA ILE A 264 18.09 -12.21 -2.22
C ILE A 264 18.39 -12.89 -3.56
N TYR A 265 17.81 -12.44 -4.68
CA TYR A 265 18.19 -12.92 -6.02
C TYR A 265 19.63 -12.59 -6.35
N ARG A 266 20.09 -11.38 -6.00
CA ARG A 266 21.49 -10.98 -6.19
C ARG A 266 22.45 -11.82 -5.36
N LEU A 267 22.09 -12.12 -4.12
CA LEU A 267 22.89 -12.98 -3.25
C LEU A 267 22.90 -14.43 -3.74
N THR A 268 21.75 -14.93 -4.20
CA THR A 268 21.59 -16.28 -4.72
C THR A 268 22.38 -16.50 -6.01
N SER A 269 22.32 -15.55 -6.96
CA SER A 269 23.13 -15.62 -8.18
C SER A 269 24.63 -15.57 -7.86
N PHE A 270 25.05 -14.71 -6.92
CA PHE A 270 26.44 -14.66 -6.46
C PHE A 270 26.90 -16.01 -5.89
N MET A 271 26.10 -16.61 -4.99
CA MET A 271 26.42 -17.89 -4.38
C MET A 271 26.47 -19.03 -5.40
N LEU A 272 25.60 -19.02 -6.40
CA LEU A 272 25.61 -20.01 -7.48
C LEU A 272 26.86 -19.88 -8.37
N GLU A 273 27.38 -18.67 -8.61
CA GLU A 273 28.57 -18.45 -9.44
C GLU A 273 29.90 -18.58 -8.69
N ASN A 274 29.97 -18.10 -7.45
CA ASN A 274 31.22 -18.01 -6.67
C ASN A 274 31.31 -19.00 -5.51
N GLY A 275 30.17 -19.54 -5.05
CA GLY A 275 30.08 -20.37 -3.85
C GLY A 275 29.76 -19.53 -2.62
N THR A 276 29.76 -20.17 -1.46
CA THR A 276 29.29 -19.58 -0.19
C THR A 276 30.42 -19.21 0.77
N SER A 277 31.68 -19.49 0.42
CA SER A 277 32.85 -19.25 1.28
C SER A 277 33.06 -17.79 1.64
N ASP A 278 32.66 -16.88 0.75
CA ASP A 278 32.78 -15.43 0.95
C ASP A 278 31.51 -14.81 1.54
N CYS A 279 30.57 -15.63 2.04
CA CYS A 279 29.30 -15.17 2.58
C CYS A 279 29.14 -15.49 4.07
N SER A 280 28.53 -14.56 4.81
CA SER A 280 27.92 -14.83 6.11
C SER A 280 26.49 -15.29 5.90
N LEU A 281 26.17 -16.49 6.38
CA LEU A 281 24.90 -17.19 6.18
C LEU A 281 24.16 -17.40 7.51
N PRO A 282 23.63 -16.34 8.14
CA PRO A 282 22.76 -16.50 9.31
C PRO A 282 21.46 -17.23 8.91
N GLU A 283 20.78 -17.82 9.90
CA GLU A 283 19.53 -18.59 9.67
C GLU A 283 18.47 -17.77 8.94
N ASN A 284 18.36 -16.48 9.27
CA ASN A 284 17.43 -15.57 8.64
C ASN A 284 17.98 -15.01 7.31
N PRO A 285 17.27 -15.22 6.18
CA PRO A 285 17.72 -14.86 4.83
C PRO A 285 17.91 -13.36 4.60
N LEU A 286 17.20 -12.47 5.32
CA LEU A 286 17.37 -11.02 5.15
C LEU A 286 18.72 -10.49 5.66
N PHE A 287 19.46 -11.28 6.44
CA PHE A 287 20.74 -10.90 7.02
C PHE A 287 21.95 -11.55 6.33
N ILE A 288 21.72 -12.24 5.20
CA ILE A 288 22.81 -12.78 4.38
C ILE A 288 23.66 -11.62 3.83
N THR A 289 24.98 -11.76 3.92
CA THR A 289 25.95 -10.79 3.36
C THR A 289 27.10 -11.52 2.69
N CYS A 290 27.63 -11.00 1.58
CA CYS A 290 28.77 -11.60 0.86
C CYS A 290 29.86 -10.55 0.57
N VAL A 291 31.13 -10.94 0.72
CA VAL A 291 32.33 -10.09 0.59
C VAL A 291 32.75 -9.98 -0.88
N GLN A 292 31.85 -9.52 -1.76
CA GLN A 292 32.15 -8.90 -3.05
C GLN A 292 30.83 -8.55 -3.78
N ALA A 293 30.41 -7.29 -3.66
CA ALA A 293 29.69 -6.59 -4.72
C ALA A 293 29.85 -5.07 -4.47
N GLY A 294 30.53 -4.36 -5.37
CA GLY A 294 30.97 -2.97 -5.17
C GLY A 294 29.86 -1.95 -4.90
N GLY A 295 29.66 -1.61 -3.63
CA GLY A 295 29.00 -0.41 -3.12
C GLY A 295 29.69 0.04 -1.82
N PRO A 296 29.78 1.34 -1.51
CA PRO A 296 30.66 1.84 -0.46
C PRO A 296 30.02 1.68 0.92
N CYS A 297 30.15 0.51 1.55
CA CYS A 297 29.91 0.35 2.99
C CYS A 297 30.50 -0.99 3.48
N GLY A 298 31.78 -1.01 3.82
CA GLY A 298 32.30 -1.95 4.79
C GLY A 298 31.80 -1.55 6.18
N GLY A 299 30.63 -2.03 6.57
CA GLY A 299 30.07 -1.84 7.91
C GLY A 299 30.47 -3.00 8.82
N GLN A 300 30.96 -2.69 10.01
CA GLN A 300 31.25 -3.67 11.07
C GLN A 300 30.01 -4.54 11.38
N PRO A 301 30.17 -5.82 11.77
CA PRO A 301 29.06 -6.65 12.18
C PRO A 301 28.42 -6.06 13.44
N ALA A 302 27.17 -5.58 13.31
CA ALA A 302 26.35 -5.21 14.45
C ALA A 302 26.09 -6.46 15.30
N SER A 303 26.36 -6.36 16.61
CA SER A 303 26.10 -7.40 17.59
C SER A 303 24.64 -7.85 17.55
N SER A 304 24.40 -9.13 17.24
CA SER A 304 23.08 -9.75 17.26
C SER A 304 22.43 -9.65 18.65
N PRO A 305 21.20 -9.15 18.79
CA PRO A 305 20.36 -9.50 19.92
C PRO A 305 19.96 -10.97 19.79
N GLY A 306 20.02 -11.71 20.89
CA GLY A 306 19.84 -13.17 20.91
C GLY A 306 18.61 -13.65 20.14
N SER A 307 18.83 -14.66 19.30
CA SER A 307 17.78 -15.47 18.65
C SER A 307 16.84 -16.03 19.72
N SER A 308 15.65 -15.45 19.83
CA SER A 308 14.54 -16.11 20.50
C SER A 308 13.95 -17.13 19.53
N ARG A 309 14.23 -18.42 19.73
CA ARG A 309 13.49 -19.52 19.11
C ARG A 309 12.01 -19.39 19.49
N VAL A 310 11.19 -18.87 18.60
CA VAL A 310 9.74 -18.93 18.73
C VAL A 310 9.30 -20.27 18.15
N GLN A 311 9.09 -21.26 19.02
CA GLN A 311 8.39 -22.50 18.66
C GLN A 311 6.90 -22.17 18.47
N LYS A 312 6.37 -22.39 17.27
CA LYS A 312 4.93 -22.52 17.01
C LYS A 312 4.53 -23.96 17.32
N ASN A 313 4.02 -24.25 18.51
CA ASN A 313 3.37 -25.53 18.78
C ASN A 313 1.88 -25.40 19.09
N ASP A 314 1.15 -26.30 18.41
CA ASP A 314 -0.10 -26.99 18.73
C ASP A 314 -1.43 -26.23 18.78
N PHE A 315 -2.26 -26.50 17.76
CA PHE A 315 -3.70 -26.75 17.97
C PHE A 315 -4.26 -27.70 16.90
N HIS A 316 -4.43 -28.98 17.26
CA HIS A 316 -5.17 -29.95 16.47
C HIS A 316 -6.67 -29.86 16.73
N ARG A 317 -7.49 -29.90 15.66
CA ARG A 317 -8.83 -30.49 15.74
C ARG A 317 -9.26 -31.11 14.41
N ASN A 318 -9.68 -32.37 14.50
CA ASN A 318 -10.10 -33.27 13.43
C ASN A 318 -11.14 -32.69 12.47
N LEU A 319 -10.84 -32.74 11.16
CA LEU A 319 -11.85 -33.01 10.13
C LEU A 319 -11.18 -33.58 8.87
N THR A 320 -11.20 -34.90 8.69
CA THR A 320 -10.89 -35.51 7.39
C THR A 320 -11.65 -36.81 7.22
N ALA A 321 -12.56 -36.85 6.24
CA ALA A 321 -12.96 -38.04 5.51
C ALA A 321 -13.93 -37.64 4.39
N SER A 322 -13.43 -37.24 3.21
CA SER A 322 -14.23 -37.38 1.97
C SER A 322 -13.48 -37.21 0.64
N LEU A 323 -12.38 -36.46 0.57
CA LEU A 323 -11.89 -35.96 -0.74
C LEU A 323 -10.81 -36.81 -1.46
N SER A 324 -10.43 -37.98 -0.94
CA SER A 324 -9.26 -38.71 -1.47
C SER A 324 -9.52 -39.82 -2.49
N LYS A 325 -10.71 -39.93 -3.08
CA LYS A 325 -10.96 -40.92 -4.14
C LYS A 325 -11.62 -40.30 -5.35
N ASP A 326 -10.93 -40.41 -6.49
CA ASP A 326 -11.40 -40.16 -7.86
C ASP A 326 -11.23 -38.75 -8.46
N VAL A 327 -10.15 -38.04 -8.16
CA VAL A 327 -9.63 -37.00 -9.08
C VAL A 327 -8.47 -37.60 -9.86
N ARG A 328 -8.65 -37.77 -11.18
CA ARG A 328 -7.59 -38.21 -12.10
C ARG A 328 -6.48 -37.15 -12.09
N LYS A 329 -5.37 -37.40 -11.39
CA LYS A 329 -4.24 -36.47 -11.30
C LYS A 329 -3.59 -36.33 -12.68
N ASN A 330 -3.54 -35.11 -13.23
CA ASN A 330 -2.90 -34.86 -14.52
C ASN A 330 -1.43 -34.46 -14.31
N ILE A 331 -0.63 -35.48 -13.98
CA ILE A 331 0.79 -35.38 -13.66
C ILE A 331 1.60 -36.09 -14.75
N ASN A 332 2.54 -35.37 -15.34
CA ASN A 332 3.47 -35.94 -16.32
C ASN A 332 4.87 -36.05 -15.70
N HIS A 333 5.39 -37.26 -15.60
CA HIS A 333 6.70 -37.51 -15.00
C HIS A 333 7.81 -37.33 -16.02
N THR A 334 8.88 -36.66 -15.60
CA THR A 334 10.14 -36.56 -16.32
C THR A 334 11.22 -37.36 -15.59
N ARG A 335 12.44 -37.34 -16.12
CA ARG A 335 13.59 -38.00 -15.47
C ARG A 335 13.95 -37.34 -14.13
N ARG A 336 13.86 -36.02 -14.02
CA ARG A 336 14.31 -35.25 -12.84
C ARG A 336 13.18 -34.68 -11.98
N GLY A 337 11.98 -34.57 -12.53
CA GLY A 337 10.86 -33.91 -11.87
C GLY A 337 9.50 -34.27 -12.44
N VAL A 338 8.50 -33.45 -12.14
CA VAL A 338 7.11 -33.65 -12.58
C VAL A 338 6.51 -32.35 -13.11
N PHE A 339 5.68 -32.48 -14.13
CA PHE A 339 4.80 -31.42 -14.58
C PHE A 339 3.39 -31.61 -14.07
N PHE A 340 2.83 -30.55 -13.51
CA PHE A 340 1.41 -30.45 -13.21
C PHE A 340 0.69 -29.67 -14.29
N SER A 341 -0.52 -30.12 -14.62
CA SER A 341 -1.39 -29.43 -15.56
C SER A 341 -2.84 -29.61 -15.16
N VAL A 342 -3.68 -28.67 -15.58
CA VAL A 342 -5.14 -28.78 -15.44
C VAL A 342 -5.77 -29.05 -16.80
N ASP A 343 -6.93 -29.70 -16.82
CA ASP A 343 -7.70 -29.91 -18.05
C ASP A 343 -8.15 -28.57 -18.63
N SER A 344 -8.25 -28.49 -19.97
CA SER A 344 -8.50 -27.23 -20.71
C SER A 344 -9.72 -26.43 -20.21
N TRP A 345 -10.76 -27.10 -19.71
CA TRP A 345 -11.98 -26.44 -19.23
C TRP A 345 -11.76 -25.48 -18.05
N THR A 346 -10.76 -25.74 -17.19
CA THR A 346 -10.41 -24.84 -16.07
C THR A 346 -9.75 -23.56 -16.59
N SER A 347 -8.81 -23.70 -17.54
CA SER A 347 -8.20 -22.56 -18.23
C SER A 347 -9.22 -21.78 -19.07
N ASP A 348 -10.20 -22.46 -19.67
CA ASP A 348 -11.28 -21.83 -20.43
C ASP A 348 -12.24 -21.07 -19.50
N SER A 349 -12.51 -21.59 -18.30
CA SER A 349 -13.34 -20.92 -17.28
C SER A 349 -12.68 -19.66 -16.73
N LEU A 350 -11.38 -19.70 -16.46
CA LEU A 350 -10.60 -18.52 -16.07
C LEU A 350 -10.52 -17.49 -17.20
N THR A 351 -10.24 -17.95 -18.43
CA THR A 351 -10.23 -17.09 -19.62
C THR A 351 -11.60 -16.43 -19.83
N PHE A 352 -12.69 -17.17 -19.62
CA PHE A 352 -14.04 -16.63 -19.66
C PHE A 352 -14.29 -15.58 -18.56
N MET A 353 -13.82 -15.80 -17.33
CA MET A 353 -13.95 -14.79 -16.26
C MET A 353 -13.17 -13.52 -16.59
N TYR A 354 -11.92 -13.64 -17.07
CA TYR A 354 -11.12 -12.48 -17.49
C TYR A 354 -11.72 -11.77 -18.70
N GLN A 355 -12.20 -12.50 -19.71
CA GLN A 355 -12.89 -11.92 -20.87
C GLN A 355 -14.24 -11.31 -20.51
N ALA A 356 -14.96 -11.85 -19.52
CA ALA A 356 -16.19 -11.27 -19.02
C ALA A 356 -15.92 -9.98 -18.24
N LEU A 357 -14.85 -9.92 -17.45
CA LEU A 357 -14.36 -8.71 -16.80
C LEU A 357 -13.97 -7.64 -17.83
N GLU A 358 -13.15 -8.00 -18.82
CA GLU A 358 -12.75 -7.12 -19.93
C GLU A 358 -13.94 -6.65 -20.77
N ARG A 359 -14.92 -7.54 -21.01
CA ARG A 359 -16.15 -7.21 -21.73
C ARG A 359 -17.05 -6.32 -20.89
N ASN A 360 -17.15 -6.52 -19.59
CA ASN A 360 -17.91 -5.66 -18.68
C ASN A 360 -17.30 -4.25 -18.61
N ILE A 361 -15.96 -4.16 -18.58
CA ILE A 361 -15.21 -2.91 -18.75
C ILE A 361 -15.58 -2.26 -20.10
N ARG A 362 -15.50 -3.00 -21.22
CA ARG A 362 -15.91 -2.48 -22.55
C ARG A 362 -17.39 -2.07 -22.64
N THR A 363 -18.31 -2.80 -22.01
CA THR A 363 -19.74 -2.42 -21.97
C THR A 363 -19.98 -1.22 -21.06
N MET A 364 -19.15 -0.99 -20.05
CA MET A 364 -19.16 0.26 -19.27
C MET A 364 -18.79 1.46 -20.15
N PHE A 365 -17.89 1.27 -21.12
CA PHE A 365 -17.55 2.28 -22.13
C PHE A 365 -18.58 2.42 -23.27
N THR A 366 -19.50 1.46 -23.46
CA THR A 366 -20.36 1.41 -24.67
C THR A 366 -21.86 1.17 -24.44
N GLY A 367 -22.35 0.91 -23.22
CA GLY A 367 -23.78 0.76 -22.99
C GLY A 367 -24.22 0.49 -21.55
N SER A 368 -24.98 1.41 -20.96
CA SER A 368 -26.45 1.30 -20.95
C SER A 368 -27.15 2.39 -20.11
N SER A 369 -28.24 2.91 -20.69
CA SER A 369 -29.29 3.73 -20.12
C SER A 369 -28.93 5.16 -19.66
N GLN A 370 -29.16 6.09 -20.59
CA GLN A 370 -29.51 7.47 -20.30
C GLN A 370 -30.66 7.55 -19.28
N ARG A 371 -30.32 7.72 -18.01
CA ARG A 371 -31.08 8.60 -17.11
C ARG A 371 -30.14 9.73 -16.75
N SER A 372 -30.59 10.96 -16.97
CA SER A 372 -29.83 12.18 -16.68
C SER A 372 -29.31 12.14 -15.23
N TYR A 373 -28.02 11.83 -15.07
CA TYR A 373 -27.31 11.96 -13.80
C TYR A 373 -26.80 13.41 -13.73
N LYS A 374 -26.98 14.06 -12.57
CA LYS A 374 -26.42 15.39 -12.26
C LYS A 374 -24.96 15.50 -12.74
N HIS A 375 -24.57 16.65 -13.31
CA HIS A 375 -23.29 17.01 -13.94
C HIS A 375 -22.08 16.08 -13.63
N VAL A 376 -22.06 14.89 -14.23
CA VAL A 376 -20.88 14.01 -14.22
C VAL A 376 -19.89 14.62 -15.21
N SER A 377 -18.79 15.18 -14.70
CA SER A 377 -17.76 15.78 -15.54
C SER A 377 -16.79 14.72 -16.04
N SER A 378 -16.51 14.70 -17.34
CA SER A 378 -15.39 13.95 -17.93
C SER A 378 -14.11 14.77 -17.79
N PRO A 379 -12.94 14.14 -17.66
CA PRO A 379 -11.68 14.87 -17.58
C PRO A 379 -11.39 15.62 -18.88
N LEU A 380 -10.73 16.77 -18.75
CA LEU A 380 -10.15 17.53 -19.85
C LEU A 380 -8.89 16.85 -20.41
N ALA A 381 -8.11 16.22 -19.52
CA ALA A 381 -6.84 15.58 -19.85
C ALA A 381 -6.50 14.50 -18.84
N SER A 382 -5.70 13.52 -19.26
CA SER A 382 -5.14 12.47 -18.43
C SER A 382 -3.63 12.42 -18.53
N TYR A 383 -2.93 12.43 -17.39
CA TYR A 383 -1.47 12.31 -17.35
C TYR A 383 -1.09 10.93 -16.81
N PHE A 384 -0.13 10.27 -17.47
CA PHE A 384 0.25 8.89 -17.18
C PHE A 384 1.76 8.66 -17.29
N LEU A 385 2.19 7.45 -16.94
CA LEU A 385 3.57 6.98 -17.10
C LEU A 385 3.60 5.64 -17.83
N SER A 386 4.70 5.38 -18.53
CA SER A 386 4.90 4.16 -19.32
C SER A 386 5.60 3.02 -18.56
N PHE A 387 5.90 3.20 -17.27
CA PHE A 387 6.52 2.17 -16.41
C PHE A 387 5.52 1.62 -15.38
N PRO A 388 5.53 0.31 -15.10
CA PRO A 388 4.58 -0.29 -14.16
C PRO A 388 4.94 0.06 -12.71
N TYR A 389 3.94 0.00 -11.83
CA TYR A 389 4.09 0.21 -10.37
C TYR A 389 4.67 1.55 -9.93
N THR A 390 4.65 2.58 -10.79
CA THR A 390 5.24 3.90 -10.48
C THR A 390 4.49 4.67 -9.40
N ARG A 391 3.19 4.39 -9.21
CA ARG A 391 2.30 5.06 -8.25
C ARG A 391 2.19 6.57 -8.48
N LEU A 392 2.04 6.97 -9.74
CA LEU A 392 1.82 8.36 -10.12
C LEU A 392 0.60 8.94 -9.40
N GLY A 393 0.78 10.13 -8.82
CA GLY A 393 -0.29 10.81 -8.09
C GLY A 393 -0.42 10.41 -6.63
N TRP A 394 0.57 9.67 -6.11
CA TRP A 394 0.66 9.36 -4.68
C TRP A 394 0.63 10.61 -3.80
N ALA A 395 1.44 11.61 -4.15
CA ALA A 395 1.45 12.93 -3.54
C ALA A 395 1.22 13.99 -4.61
N LEU A 396 0.42 15.01 -4.30
CA LEU A 396 0.13 16.14 -5.17
C LEU A 396 0.28 17.43 -4.38
N THR A 397 0.85 18.46 -4.99
CA THR A 397 0.78 19.83 -4.48
C THR A 397 0.76 20.81 -5.65
N SER A 398 0.30 22.03 -5.39
CA SER A 398 0.26 23.11 -6.39
C SER A 398 0.74 24.42 -5.78
N ALA A 399 1.56 25.13 -6.54
CA ALA A 399 2.11 26.43 -6.21
C ALA A 399 2.66 27.09 -7.48
N ASP A 400 2.87 28.40 -7.48
CA ASP A 400 3.50 29.13 -8.57
C ASP A 400 5.04 29.05 -8.45
N LEU A 401 5.62 27.95 -8.93
CA LEU A 401 7.05 27.63 -8.77
C LEU A 401 7.94 28.38 -9.78
N ASN A 402 7.37 28.81 -10.91
CA ASN A 402 8.08 29.61 -11.91
C ASN A 402 7.82 31.13 -11.76
N GLN A 403 6.98 31.55 -10.81
CA GLN A 403 6.60 32.92 -10.50
C GLN A 403 5.94 33.67 -11.67
N ASP A 404 5.15 32.96 -12.50
CA ASP A 404 4.42 33.52 -13.63
C ASP A 404 3.00 34.02 -13.27
N GLY A 405 2.57 33.80 -12.04
CA GLY A 405 1.26 34.19 -11.51
C GLY A 405 0.19 33.09 -11.60
N TYR A 406 0.52 31.92 -12.15
CA TYR A 406 -0.38 30.78 -12.29
C TYR A 406 0.08 29.60 -11.43
N GLY A 407 -0.85 28.68 -11.13
CA GLY A 407 -0.51 27.49 -10.34
C GLY A 407 0.20 26.45 -11.21
N ASP A 408 1.29 25.90 -10.69
CA ASP A 408 1.97 24.74 -11.24
C ASP A 408 1.56 23.47 -10.49
N LEU A 409 1.79 22.32 -11.10
CA LEU A 409 1.49 21.02 -10.50
C LEU A 409 2.77 20.24 -10.21
N VAL A 410 2.94 19.79 -8.97
CA VAL A 410 3.99 18.86 -8.56
C VAL A 410 3.37 17.50 -8.23
N VAL A 411 3.94 16.44 -8.80
CA VAL A 411 3.40 15.08 -8.72
C VAL A 411 4.46 14.10 -8.26
N GLY A 412 4.17 13.37 -7.19
CA GLY A 412 5.00 12.27 -6.70
C GLY A 412 4.65 10.92 -7.35
N ALA A 413 5.69 10.15 -7.68
CA ALA A 413 5.62 8.76 -8.14
C ALA A 413 6.66 7.91 -7.37
N PRO A 414 6.45 7.64 -6.07
CA PRO A 414 7.44 7.00 -5.22
C PRO A 414 7.74 5.54 -5.59
N GLY A 415 6.86 4.88 -6.35
CA GLY A 415 7.08 3.54 -6.85
C GLY A 415 7.97 3.47 -8.09
N TYR A 416 8.33 4.63 -8.69
CA TYR A 416 9.17 4.66 -9.87
C TYR A 416 10.45 3.86 -9.67
N SER A 417 10.73 3.00 -10.63
CA SER A 417 11.82 2.04 -10.60
C SER A 417 12.57 2.08 -11.92
N ARG A 418 13.88 1.86 -11.85
CA ARG A 418 14.73 1.61 -13.02
C ARG A 418 15.62 0.39 -12.75
N PRO A 419 16.21 -0.23 -13.78
CA PRO A 419 17.09 -1.39 -13.59
C PRO A 419 18.13 -1.14 -12.48
N GLY A 420 18.16 -2.00 -11.47
CA GLY A 420 19.09 -1.94 -10.34
C GLY A 420 18.73 -0.95 -9.23
N HIS A 421 17.70 -0.13 -9.41
CA HIS A 421 17.19 0.83 -8.42
C HIS A 421 15.66 0.73 -8.31
N PRO A 422 15.14 -0.40 -7.78
CA PRO A 422 13.71 -0.55 -7.53
C PRO A 422 13.22 0.54 -6.55
N GLN A 423 12.04 1.12 -6.81
CA GLN A 423 11.37 2.10 -5.94
C GLN A 423 12.26 3.28 -5.50
N VAL A 424 13.11 3.74 -6.40
CA VAL A 424 13.94 4.93 -6.17
C VAL A 424 13.06 6.18 -6.05
N GLY A 425 11.94 6.21 -6.78
CA GLY A 425 10.94 7.27 -6.77
C GLY A 425 11.29 8.47 -7.67
N ARG A 426 10.25 9.18 -8.13
CA ARG A 426 10.35 10.38 -8.96
C ARG A 426 9.35 11.45 -8.56
N VAL A 427 9.67 12.70 -8.92
CA VAL A 427 8.77 13.86 -8.85
C VAL A 427 8.75 14.55 -10.21
N TYR A 428 7.55 14.90 -10.66
CA TYR A 428 7.30 15.59 -11.93
C TYR A 428 6.73 16.98 -11.65
N LEU A 429 7.22 17.99 -12.37
CA LEU A 429 6.72 19.36 -12.34
C LEU A 429 6.12 19.73 -13.69
N LEU A 430 4.89 20.21 -13.67
CA LEU A 430 4.21 20.77 -14.82
C LEU A 430 3.88 22.23 -14.56
N TYR A 431 4.39 23.12 -15.41
CA TYR A 431 4.03 24.52 -15.36
C TYR A 431 2.62 24.76 -15.91
N GLY A 432 1.83 25.51 -15.15
CA GLY A 432 0.55 26.04 -15.60
C GLY A 432 0.75 27.25 -16.50
N ASN A 433 -0.36 27.80 -16.99
CA ASN A 433 -0.39 29.11 -17.62
C ASN A 433 -1.77 29.75 -17.39
N GLU A 434 -2.08 30.81 -18.12
CA GLU A 434 -3.37 31.50 -17.98
C GLU A 434 -4.60 30.62 -18.21
N LEU A 435 -4.48 29.58 -19.04
CA LEU A 435 -5.52 28.58 -19.32
C LEU A 435 -5.50 27.39 -18.34
N GLY A 436 -4.55 27.37 -17.41
CA GLY A 436 -4.30 26.26 -16.48
C GLY A 436 -3.29 25.24 -17.01
N LEU A 437 -3.43 23.99 -16.58
CA LEU A 437 -2.60 22.88 -17.04
C LEU A 437 -2.95 22.48 -18.50
N PRO A 438 -2.01 21.85 -19.23
CA PRO A 438 -2.24 21.41 -20.61
C PRO A 438 -3.49 20.51 -20.74
N PRO A 439 -4.49 20.88 -21.57
CA PRO A 439 -5.73 20.13 -21.75
C PRO A 439 -5.57 19.00 -22.79
N ILE A 440 -4.45 18.28 -22.73
CA ILE A 440 -4.12 17.15 -23.60
C ILE A 440 -3.52 16.03 -22.75
N ASP A 441 -3.68 14.78 -23.19
CA ASP A 441 -3.08 13.65 -22.48
C ASP A 441 -1.54 13.71 -22.58
N LEU A 442 -0.84 13.46 -21.48
CA LEU A 442 0.62 13.58 -21.39
C LEU A 442 1.28 12.32 -20.79
N ASP A 443 2.37 11.87 -21.43
CA ASP A 443 3.34 10.97 -20.80
C ASP A 443 4.37 11.82 -20.05
N LEU A 444 4.30 11.81 -18.71
CA LEU A 444 5.10 12.71 -17.88
C LEU A 444 6.60 12.40 -17.92
N ASP A 445 7.02 11.19 -18.32
CA ASP A 445 8.44 10.90 -18.51
C ASP A 445 9.04 11.64 -19.72
N ARG A 446 8.20 12.18 -20.61
CA ARG A 446 8.62 12.89 -21.83
C ARG A 446 8.26 14.37 -21.82
N GLU A 447 7.11 14.70 -21.25
CA GLU A 447 6.46 16.01 -21.41
C GLU A 447 6.53 16.87 -20.13
N ALA A 448 6.96 16.32 -18.98
CA ALA A 448 7.11 17.13 -17.77
C ALA A 448 8.24 18.17 -17.93
N HIS A 449 8.06 19.35 -17.34
CA HIS A 449 9.01 20.45 -17.46
C HIS A 449 10.25 20.22 -16.59
N VAL A 450 10.07 19.62 -15.41
CA VAL A 450 11.17 19.16 -14.55
C VAL A 450 10.86 17.76 -14.05
N ILE A 451 11.88 16.91 -14.04
CA ILE A 451 11.84 15.56 -13.47
C ILE A 451 12.96 15.46 -12.44
N LEU A 452 12.60 15.19 -11.18
CA LEU A 452 13.54 14.90 -10.10
C LEU A 452 13.46 13.42 -9.78
N GLU A 453 14.61 12.80 -9.52
CA GLU A 453 14.71 11.38 -9.20
C GLU A 453 15.38 11.17 -7.85
N GLY A 454 14.93 10.17 -7.11
CA GLY A 454 15.55 9.78 -5.85
C GLY A 454 16.94 9.17 -6.01
N PHE A 455 17.59 8.93 -4.87
CA PHE A 455 18.98 8.47 -4.83
C PHE A 455 19.12 6.99 -4.42
N GLN A 456 18.35 6.55 -3.42
CA GLN A 456 18.51 5.23 -2.80
C GLN A 456 17.47 4.23 -3.33
N PRO A 457 17.86 2.98 -3.63
CA PRO A 457 16.92 1.89 -3.86
C PRO A 457 15.91 1.76 -2.71
N SER A 458 14.64 1.61 -3.06
CA SER A 458 13.50 1.59 -2.14
C SER A 458 13.45 2.81 -1.21
N GLY A 459 14.04 3.94 -1.61
CA GLY A 459 13.96 5.20 -0.86
C GLY A 459 12.56 5.84 -0.92
N ARG A 460 11.79 5.54 -1.98
CA ARG A 460 10.44 6.07 -2.23
C ARG A 460 10.39 7.61 -2.28
N PHE A 461 11.33 8.20 -3.01
CA PHE A 461 11.36 9.66 -3.23
C PHE A 461 10.08 10.14 -3.91
N GLY A 462 9.50 11.24 -3.40
CA GLY A 462 8.21 11.75 -3.89
C GLY A 462 7.00 11.21 -3.12
N SER A 463 7.20 10.57 -1.96
CA SER A 463 6.11 10.11 -1.11
C SER A 463 5.35 11.25 -0.43
N ALA A 464 5.97 12.41 -0.27
CA ALA A 464 5.35 13.62 0.26
C ALA A 464 5.98 14.86 -0.38
N LEU A 465 5.22 15.93 -0.50
CA LEU A 465 5.62 17.16 -1.18
C LEU A 465 5.15 18.38 -0.38
N ALA A 466 6.00 19.39 -0.25
CA ALA A 466 5.62 20.71 0.23
C ALA A 466 6.37 21.80 -0.56
N VAL A 467 5.69 22.90 -0.85
CA VAL A 467 6.28 24.07 -1.50
C VAL A 467 6.26 25.24 -0.51
N LEU A 468 7.42 25.87 -0.31
CA LEU A 468 7.64 26.99 0.59
C LEU A 468 8.94 27.70 0.19
N ASP A 469 9.13 28.96 0.58
CA ASP A 469 10.44 29.61 0.50
C ASP A 469 11.24 29.26 1.77
N PHE A 470 11.97 28.13 1.73
CA PHE A 470 12.63 27.60 2.92
C PHE A 470 13.81 28.49 3.31
N ASN A 471 14.55 28.98 2.31
CA ASN A 471 15.73 29.82 2.51
C ASN A 471 15.43 31.34 2.55
N LYS A 472 14.17 31.76 2.46
CA LYS A 472 13.73 33.16 2.51
C LYS A 472 14.39 34.07 1.45
N ASP A 473 14.63 33.55 0.23
CA ASP A 473 15.22 34.33 -0.87
C ASP A 473 14.19 34.99 -1.81
N GLY A 474 12.90 34.77 -1.52
CA GLY A 474 11.75 35.24 -2.27
C GLY A 474 11.33 34.32 -3.42
N VAL A 475 11.90 33.11 -3.53
CA VAL A 475 11.57 32.11 -4.54
C VAL A 475 11.02 30.84 -3.88
N PRO A 476 9.95 30.23 -4.40
CA PRO A 476 9.46 28.97 -3.87
C PRO A 476 10.44 27.81 -4.07
N ASP A 477 10.72 27.10 -2.99
CA ASP A 477 11.49 25.86 -2.93
C ASP A 477 10.57 24.64 -2.86
N LEU A 478 11.11 23.47 -3.19
CA LEU A 478 10.40 22.20 -3.12
C LEU A 478 11.05 21.25 -2.11
N ALA A 479 10.31 20.88 -1.07
CA ALA A 479 10.65 19.82 -0.15
C ALA A 479 10.02 18.49 -0.59
N VAL A 480 10.83 17.43 -0.68
CA VAL A 480 10.43 16.09 -1.13
C VAL A 480 10.78 15.04 -0.09
N GLY A 481 9.78 14.26 0.32
CA GLY A 481 9.93 13.17 1.28
C GLY A 481 10.35 11.84 0.63
N ALA A 482 11.20 11.09 1.33
CA ALA A 482 11.66 9.75 0.98
C ALA A 482 11.70 8.85 2.23
N PRO A 483 10.53 8.38 2.72
CA PRO A 483 10.38 7.77 4.04
C PRO A 483 11.06 6.42 4.20
N SER A 484 11.43 5.75 3.10
CA SER A 484 12.02 4.41 3.14
C SER A 484 13.55 4.41 2.92
N VAL A 485 14.19 5.59 2.90
CA VAL A 485 15.66 5.70 2.94
C VAL A 485 16.24 4.85 4.08
N GLY A 486 17.29 4.08 3.80
CA GLY A 486 17.90 3.12 4.72
C GLY A 486 17.25 1.73 4.75
N SER A 487 16.32 1.42 3.84
CA SER A 487 15.68 0.11 3.70
C SER A 487 16.68 -1.04 3.47
N GLU A 488 17.71 -0.87 2.65
CA GLU A 488 18.78 -1.88 2.43
C GLU A 488 19.46 -2.37 3.72
N LYS A 489 19.41 -1.55 4.78
CA LYS A 489 19.99 -1.84 6.10
C LYS A 489 18.92 -2.22 7.14
N LEU A 490 17.69 -2.47 6.72
CA LEU A 490 16.50 -2.64 7.56
C LEU A 490 16.25 -1.47 8.53
N ALA A 491 16.79 -0.27 8.21
CA ALA A 491 16.80 0.87 9.11
C ALA A 491 15.59 1.78 8.91
N TYR A 492 15.16 2.02 7.67
CA TYR A 492 14.00 2.87 7.31
C TYR A 492 13.97 4.20 8.08
N THR A 493 15.10 4.90 8.09
CA THR A 493 15.25 6.19 8.79
C THR A 493 14.48 7.30 8.09
N GLY A 494 14.37 7.24 6.76
CA GLY A 494 13.76 8.27 5.93
C GLY A 494 14.61 9.53 5.78
N ALA A 495 14.23 10.38 4.84
CA ALA A 495 14.87 11.68 4.58
C ALA A 495 13.88 12.67 3.94
N VAL A 496 14.19 13.96 4.04
CA VAL A 496 13.56 15.03 3.28
C VAL A 496 14.62 15.81 2.53
N TYR A 497 14.40 16.02 1.23
CA TYR A 497 15.30 16.71 0.33
C TYR A 497 14.66 18.04 -0.08
N VAL A 498 15.34 19.16 0.17
CA VAL A 498 14.88 20.49 -0.24
C VAL A 498 15.69 20.95 -1.44
N TYR A 499 14.97 21.31 -2.50
CA TYR A 499 15.52 21.86 -3.72
C TYR A 499 15.15 23.32 -3.81
N PHE A 500 16.14 24.19 -3.94
CA PHE A 500 15.89 25.62 -4.05
C PHE A 500 15.43 25.98 -5.46
N GLY A 501 14.45 26.88 -5.50
CA GLY A 501 13.95 27.46 -6.74
C GLY A 501 14.94 28.42 -7.39
N SER A 502 14.62 28.88 -8.60
CA SER A 502 15.40 29.87 -9.32
C SER A 502 14.50 30.96 -9.88
N ARG A 503 14.92 32.22 -9.76
CA ARG A 503 14.24 33.40 -10.34
C ARG A 503 14.09 33.35 -11.86
N ARG A 504 14.81 32.47 -12.55
CA ARG A 504 14.68 32.25 -14.00
C ARG A 504 13.67 31.15 -14.35
N GLY A 505 12.93 30.66 -13.37
CA GLY A 505 12.20 29.40 -13.45
C GLY A 505 13.13 28.21 -13.27
N GLY A 506 12.54 27.06 -12.93
CA GLY A 506 13.26 25.81 -12.70
C GLY A 506 13.62 25.55 -11.25
N MET A 507 14.18 24.37 -11.04
CA MET A 507 14.59 23.84 -9.74
C MET A 507 16.09 23.52 -9.77
N SER A 508 16.76 23.58 -8.62
CA SER A 508 18.15 23.12 -8.51
C SER A 508 18.33 21.68 -9.03
N SER A 509 19.47 21.37 -9.65
CA SER A 509 19.74 20.05 -10.25
C SER A 509 19.91 18.92 -9.22
N GLY A 510 20.10 19.27 -7.96
CA GLY A 510 20.24 18.38 -6.82
C GLY A 510 19.71 19.08 -5.56
N PRO A 511 19.52 18.33 -4.46
CA PRO A 511 19.03 18.90 -3.22
C PRO A 511 20.06 19.86 -2.63
N ASN A 512 19.60 21.04 -2.23
CA ASN A 512 20.42 22.02 -1.53
C ASN A 512 20.53 21.69 -0.05
N VAL A 513 19.46 21.14 0.54
CA VAL A 513 19.42 20.72 1.94
C VAL A 513 18.88 19.29 2.03
N THR A 514 19.54 18.43 2.80
CA THR A 514 19.04 17.11 3.16
C THR A 514 18.78 17.06 4.67
N ILE A 515 17.54 16.77 5.06
CA ILE A 515 17.14 16.55 6.45
C ILE A 515 17.03 15.04 6.68
N SER A 516 17.80 14.53 7.64
CA SER A 516 17.90 13.10 7.96
C SER A 516 17.41 12.80 9.38
N CYS A 517 17.05 11.54 9.60
CA CYS A 517 16.79 11.00 10.94
C CYS A 517 17.75 9.86 11.23
N GLN A 518 18.16 9.70 12.49
CA GLN A 518 19.07 8.62 12.91
C GLN A 518 18.33 7.43 13.52
N ASP A 519 17.10 7.65 13.98
CA ASP A 519 16.30 6.60 14.60
C ASP A 519 15.88 5.54 13.57
N THR A 520 16.10 4.27 13.89
CA THR A 520 15.53 3.15 13.12
C THR A 520 14.00 3.25 13.13
N TYR A 521 13.40 3.06 11.95
CA TYR A 521 11.97 3.22 11.68
C TYR A 521 11.44 4.64 11.81
N CYS A 522 12.30 5.66 11.81
CA CYS A 522 11.89 7.05 11.89
C CYS A 522 11.03 7.53 10.73
N ASN A 523 11.12 6.86 9.56
CA ASN A 523 10.26 7.08 8.40
C ASN A 523 10.09 8.56 7.99
N LEU A 524 11.12 9.38 8.19
CA LEU A 524 11.08 10.82 7.96
C LEU A 524 10.70 11.15 6.51
N GLY A 525 9.79 12.11 6.33
CA GLY A 525 9.28 12.48 5.01
C GLY A 525 8.04 11.69 4.58
N TRP A 526 7.30 11.10 5.52
CA TRP A 526 6.01 10.46 5.25
C TRP A 526 4.91 11.46 4.92
N THR A 527 4.80 12.55 5.68
CA THR A 527 3.92 13.69 5.36
C THR A 527 4.71 14.99 5.49
N LEU A 528 4.43 15.94 4.59
CA LEU A 528 5.01 17.28 4.59
C LEU A 528 3.89 18.31 4.45
N VAL A 529 4.01 19.44 5.15
CA VAL A 529 3.15 20.61 4.92
C VAL A 529 3.96 21.88 5.15
N ALA A 530 3.69 22.89 4.35
CA ALA A 530 4.18 24.25 4.56
C ALA A 530 3.16 25.04 5.39
N ALA A 531 3.57 25.56 6.54
CA ALA A 531 2.70 26.33 7.41
C ALA A 531 3.50 27.28 8.29
N ASP A 532 3.03 28.52 8.46
CA ASP A 532 3.66 29.50 9.37
C ASP A 532 3.41 29.07 10.82
N LEU A 533 4.40 28.46 11.48
CA LEU A 533 4.29 27.97 12.85
C LEU A 533 4.78 28.99 13.86
N ASN A 534 5.79 29.78 13.51
CA ASN A 534 6.37 30.77 14.42
C ASN A 534 5.63 32.12 14.42
N GLY A 535 4.68 32.31 13.51
CA GLY A 535 3.84 33.49 13.36
C GLY A 535 4.51 34.65 12.61
N ASP A 536 5.65 34.43 11.95
CA ASP A 536 6.44 35.47 11.28
C ASP A 536 5.91 35.87 9.89
N GLY A 537 4.89 35.16 9.40
CA GLY A 537 4.26 35.42 8.10
C GLY A 537 4.80 34.55 6.96
N GLU A 538 5.89 33.82 7.17
CA GLU A 538 6.49 32.92 6.19
C GLU A 538 6.19 31.45 6.53
N PRO A 539 5.84 30.59 5.56
CA PRO A 539 5.59 29.19 5.84
C PRO A 539 6.86 28.47 6.29
N ASP A 540 6.74 27.64 7.32
CA ASP A 540 7.78 26.75 7.84
C ASP A 540 7.58 25.31 7.33
N LEU A 541 8.65 24.53 7.26
CA LEU A 541 8.57 23.12 6.85
C LEU A 541 8.17 22.24 8.05
N VAL A 542 7.00 21.61 7.99
CA VAL A 542 6.52 20.66 8.99
C VAL A 542 6.52 19.25 8.42
N MET A 543 7.03 18.30 9.20
CA MET A 543 7.25 16.91 8.80
C MET A 543 6.58 15.96 9.79
N GLY A 544 5.83 15.00 9.27
CA GLY A 544 5.24 13.91 10.05
C GLY A 544 5.94 12.59 9.80
N SER A 545 6.16 11.86 10.89
CA SER A 545 6.80 10.54 10.94
C SER A 545 5.95 9.60 11.79
N PRO A 546 4.82 9.07 11.28
CA PRO A 546 3.89 8.26 12.09
C PRO A 546 4.47 6.94 12.61
N PHE A 547 5.46 6.35 11.92
CA PHE A 547 6.06 5.08 12.34
C PHE A 547 7.29 5.26 13.23
N ALA A 548 7.75 6.51 13.43
CA ALA A 548 8.88 6.80 14.30
C ALA A 548 8.66 6.22 15.71
N PRO A 549 9.72 5.70 16.34
CA PRO A 549 9.64 5.17 17.70
C PRO A 549 9.05 6.19 18.69
N GLY A 550 9.53 7.44 18.67
CA GLY A 550 9.03 8.50 19.55
C GLY A 550 9.16 8.15 21.05
N GLY A 551 10.14 7.32 21.42
CA GLY A 551 10.28 6.75 22.78
C GLY A 551 9.37 5.56 23.05
N GLY A 552 8.97 4.81 22.01
CA GLY A 552 8.11 3.62 22.07
C GLY A 552 8.06 2.92 20.70
N LYS A 553 7.00 2.16 20.43
CA LYS A 553 6.80 1.50 19.12
C LYS A 553 5.81 2.30 18.29
N GLN A 554 6.24 2.89 17.18
CA GLN A 554 5.38 3.65 16.26
C GLN A 554 4.46 4.65 16.98
N LYS A 555 4.99 5.36 17.97
CA LYS A 555 4.24 6.45 18.61
C LYS A 555 3.96 7.56 17.60
N GLY A 556 4.90 7.76 16.69
CA GLY A 556 4.89 8.85 15.73
C GLY A 556 5.53 10.11 16.29
N MET A 557 5.97 10.98 15.38
CA MET A 557 6.62 12.24 15.68
C MET A 557 6.23 13.30 14.65
N VAL A 558 6.19 14.56 15.07
CA VAL A 558 6.10 15.71 14.17
C VAL A 558 7.23 16.66 14.52
N ALA A 559 7.95 17.14 13.52
CA ALA A 559 9.04 18.10 13.66
C ALA A 559 8.85 19.25 12.68
N ALA A 560 9.28 20.46 13.04
CA ALA A 560 9.23 21.62 12.16
C ALA A 560 10.54 22.41 12.18
N PHE A 561 10.94 22.84 10.98
CA PHE A 561 12.08 23.73 10.75
C PHE A 561 11.54 25.07 10.27
N TYR A 562 11.91 26.12 10.99
CA TYR A 562 11.53 27.47 10.59
C TYR A 562 12.32 27.90 9.36
N SER A 563 11.66 28.59 8.44
CA SER A 563 12.31 29.11 7.24
C SER A 563 13.32 30.19 7.64
N ASP A 564 14.55 30.13 7.10
CA ASP A 564 15.69 30.93 7.57
C ASP A 564 16.73 31.16 6.44
N PRO A 565 17.23 32.39 6.25
CA PRO A 565 18.27 32.70 5.25
C PRO A 565 19.56 31.89 5.38
N SER A 566 19.88 31.40 6.58
CA SER A 566 21.08 30.60 6.81
C SER A 566 21.03 29.21 6.16
N TRP A 567 19.85 28.73 5.74
CA TRP A 567 19.73 27.44 5.04
C TRP A 567 20.42 27.47 3.66
N SER A 568 20.63 28.64 3.06
CA SER A 568 21.39 28.78 1.80
C SER A 568 22.85 28.28 1.89
N HIS A 569 23.38 28.09 3.10
CA HIS A 569 24.76 27.67 3.35
C HIS A 569 24.89 26.30 4.04
N LYS A 570 23.79 25.55 4.17
CA LYS A 570 23.79 24.23 4.83
C LYS A 570 23.36 23.16 3.85
N GLU A 571 24.10 22.06 3.81
CA GLU A 571 23.81 20.92 2.95
C GLU A 571 23.09 19.79 3.70
N GLU A 572 23.39 19.61 5.00
CA GLU A 572 22.86 18.52 5.81
C GLU A 572 22.32 19.02 7.15
N LEU A 573 21.16 18.50 7.54
CA LEU A 573 20.50 18.72 8.82
C LEU A 573 20.04 17.38 9.40
N GLY A 574 20.12 17.24 10.72
CA GLY A 574 19.42 16.18 11.44
C GLY A 574 18.10 16.70 12.01
N VAL A 575 17.07 15.85 12.04
CA VAL A 575 15.74 16.20 12.56
C VAL A 575 15.77 16.68 14.02
N GLU A 576 16.79 16.30 14.79
CA GLU A 576 17.02 16.78 16.15
C GLU A 576 17.32 18.28 16.24
N ALA A 577 17.70 18.91 15.13
CA ALA A 577 17.91 20.35 15.03
C ALA A 577 16.61 21.14 14.76
N ALA A 578 15.46 20.46 14.67
CA ALA A 578 14.17 21.10 14.45
C ALA A 578 13.85 22.14 15.53
N ASN A 579 13.26 23.27 15.13
CA ASN A 579 12.88 24.34 16.05
C ASN A 579 11.71 23.94 16.95
N TRP A 580 10.85 23.03 16.48
CA TRP A 580 9.69 22.54 17.21
C TRP A 580 9.50 21.04 16.97
N THR A 581 9.17 20.28 18.01
CA THR A 581 8.95 18.82 17.90
C THR A 581 7.93 18.33 18.93
N VAL A 582 7.10 17.37 18.53
CA VAL A 582 6.17 16.62 19.39
C VAL A 582 6.22 15.13 19.07
N ARG A 583 5.93 14.30 20.08
CA ARG A 583 5.94 12.83 19.97
C ARG A 583 4.59 12.27 20.40
N GLY A 584 4.20 11.14 19.81
CA GLY A 584 2.94 10.47 20.14
C GLY A 584 2.89 9.95 21.58
N GLU A 585 1.69 9.97 22.14
CA GLU A 585 1.47 9.61 23.55
C GLU A 585 1.50 8.08 23.79
N ALA A 586 1.19 7.28 22.76
CA ALA A 586 0.98 5.84 22.89
C ALA A 586 1.53 5.04 21.70
N ASP A 587 2.01 3.83 21.97
CA ASP A 587 2.49 2.92 20.94
C ASP A 587 1.42 2.68 19.88
N PHE A 588 1.86 2.64 18.61
CA PHE A 588 1.05 2.47 17.41
C PHE A 588 -0.05 3.52 17.25
N SER A 589 0.11 4.72 17.82
CA SER A 589 -0.87 5.80 17.65
C SER A 589 -0.69 6.59 16.35
N TRP A 590 0.49 6.49 15.72
CA TRP A 590 0.80 7.11 14.43
C TRP A 590 0.56 8.62 14.39
N LEU A 591 1.02 9.34 15.43
CA LEU A 591 1.00 10.80 15.42
C LEU A 591 1.81 11.33 14.23
N GLY A 592 1.21 12.24 13.45
CA GLY A 592 1.84 12.80 12.24
C GLY A 592 1.41 12.12 10.95
N TYR A 593 0.43 11.21 10.99
CA TYR A 593 -0.10 10.55 9.80
C TYR A 593 -0.77 11.54 8.84
N ALA A 594 -1.45 12.56 9.36
CA ALA A 594 -2.01 13.67 8.59
C ALA A 594 -1.63 14.99 9.27
N LEU A 595 -1.29 16.00 8.47
CA LEU A 595 -0.91 17.33 8.95
C LEU A 595 -1.73 18.39 8.21
N HIS A 596 -2.14 19.43 8.93
CA HIS A 596 -2.77 20.60 8.32
C HIS A 596 -2.47 21.86 9.14
N GLY A 597 -1.85 22.86 8.52
CA GLY A 597 -1.55 24.14 9.14
C GLY A 597 -2.52 25.22 8.70
N LEU A 598 -2.93 26.09 9.62
CA LEU A 598 -3.81 27.22 9.30
C LEU A 598 -3.67 28.34 10.33
N ARG A 599 -4.21 29.53 10.01
CA ARG A 599 -4.37 30.63 10.97
C ARG A 599 -5.83 30.76 11.41
N VAL A 600 -6.05 30.86 12.72
CA VAL A 600 -7.37 31.12 13.32
C VAL A 600 -7.24 32.35 14.22
N SER A 601 -7.99 33.42 13.91
CA SER A 601 -7.93 34.70 14.64
C SER A 601 -6.49 35.22 14.84
N ASN A 602 -5.70 35.22 13.76
CA ASN A 602 -4.27 35.60 13.70
C ASN A 602 -3.28 34.70 14.47
N ARG A 603 -3.72 33.59 15.07
CA ARG A 603 -2.82 32.60 15.69
C ARG A 603 -2.60 31.42 14.75
N SER A 604 -1.36 30.96 14.67
CA SER A 604 -1.00 29.75 13.94
C SER A 604 -1.46 28.51 14.70
N VAL A 605 -2.16 27.62 14.01
CA VAL A 605 -2.66 26.36 14.52
C VAL A 605 -2.09 25.24 13.65
N LEU A 606 -1.46 24.25 14.28
CA LEU A 606 -1.08 23.01 13.61
C LEU A 606 -2.01 21.89 14.06
N LEU A 607 -2.69 21.27 13.10
CA LEU A 607 -3.53 20.10 13.31
C LEU A 607 -2.76 18.85 12.95
N VAL A 608 -2.77 17.86 13.84
CA VAL A 608 -2.03 16.61 13.68
C VAL A 608 -2.95 15.42 13.90
N GLY A 609 -3.07 14.57 12.88
CA GLY A 609 -3.81 13.32 12.89
C GLY A 609 -3.03 12.16 13.50
N SER A 610 -3.73 11.30 14.21
CA SER A 610 -3.24 10.09 14.88
C SER A 610 -4.32 9.00 14.76
N PRO A 611 -4.53 8.44 13.56
CA PRO A 611 -5.72 7.64 13.21
C PRO A 611 -5.82 6.31 13.96
N THR A 612 -4.70 5.74 14.41
CA THR A 612 -4.68 4.47 15.15
C THR A 612 -4.63 4.67 16.67
N TRP A 613 -4.75 5.92 17.13
CA TRP A 613 -4.87 6.19 18.57
C TRP A 613 -6.04 5.42 19.19
N ARG A 614 -5.80 4.93 20.41
CA ARG A 614 -6.73 4.11 21.19
C ARG A 614 -6.93 4.71 22.58
N ASN A 615 -8.15 4.60 23.10
CA ASN A 615 -8.46 5.10 24.43
C ASN A 615 -7.94 4.13 25.51
N THR A 616 -6.98 4.60 26.30
CA THR A 616 -6.35 3.84 27.40
C THR A 616 -6.60 4.52 28.74
N ARG A 617 -7.86 4.79 29.12
CA ARG A 617 -8.14 5.18 30.52
C ARG A 617 -7.56 4.13 31.48
N GLY A 618 -6.67 4.59 32.36
CA GLY A 618 -5.69 3.78 33.08
C GLY A 618 -6.18 3.05 34.34
N LEU A 619 -5.30 2.15 34.80
CA LEU A 619 -5.19 1.51 36.12
C LEU A 619 -6.35 0.59 36.58
N ALA A 620 -6.35 -0.64 36.06
CA ALA A 620 -6.73 -1.83 36.85
C ALA A 620 -5.96 -3.07 36.35
N PRO A 621 -5.43 -3.94 37.23
CA PRO A 621 -4.78 -5.17 36.82
C PRO A 621 -5.83 -6.14 36.25
N GLN A 622 -5.57 -6.64 35.05
CA GLN A 622 -6.12 -7.88 34.47
C GLN A 622 -7.65 -8.07 34.33
N SER A 623 -8.53 -7.18 34.80
CA SER A 623 -9.98 -7.37 34.63
C SER A 623 -10.62 -6.42 33.61
N ARG A 624 -10.97 -7.01 32.46
CA ARG A 624 -11.76 -6.51 31.30
C ARG A 624 -11.02 -5.72 30.21
N ALA A 625 -10.27 -6.45 29.38
CA ALA A 625 -9.82 -6.01 28.05
C ALA A 625 -10.96 -5.65 27.05
N ARG A 626 -12.23 -5.83 27.42
CA ARG A 626 -13.40 -5.69 26.52
C ARG A 626 -13.84 -4.23 26.24
N ASP A 627 -13.37 -3.24 27.00
CA ASP A 627 -13.78 -1.83 26.81
C ASP A 627 -12.75 -0.99 26.02
N LYS A 628 -11.62 -1.57 25.62
CA LYS A 628 -10.60 -0.88 24.80
C LYS A 628 -11.00 -0.90 23.33
N LYS A 629 -11.49 0.23 22.81
CA LYS A 629 -11.75 0.42 21.38
C LYS A 629 -10.43 0.69 20.65
N GLN A 630 -10.08 -0.17 19.69
CA GLN A 630 -8.91 0.03 18.81
C GLN A 630 -9.19 1.08 17.75
N SER A 631 -8.12 1.73 17.26
CA SER A 631 -8.13 2.61 16.09
C SER A 631 -9.32 3.58 16.04
N LEU A 632 -9.59 4.24 17.18
CA LEU A 632 -10.60 5.31 17.27
C LEU A 632 -10.16 6.50 16.41
N GLY A 633 -8.87 6.81 16.49
CA GLY A 633 -8.29 7.99 15.89
C GLY A 633 -8.49 9.25 16.74
N ARG A 634 -7.54 10.17 16.60
CA ARG A 634 -7.50 11.44 17.32
C ARG A 634 -6.85 12.51 16.48
N VAL A 635 -7.32 13.74 16.62
CA VAL A 635 -6.70 14.96 16.07
C VAL A 635 -6.28 15.83 17.24
N TYR A 636 -5.05 16.33 17.18
CA TYR A 636 -4.48 17.27 18.14
C TYR A 636 -4.37 18.64 17.49
N GLY A 637 -4.82 19.69 18.18
CA GLY A 637 -4.58 21.08 17.78
C GLY A 637 -3.49 21.70 18.63
N PHE A 638 -2.36 22.04 18.02
CA PHE A 638 -1.24 22.71 18.66
C PHE A 638 -1.25 24.20 18.34
N LEU A 639 -0.80 25.01 19.30
CA LEU A 639 -0.56 26.44 19.15
C LEU A 639 0.93 26.69 19.39
N PRO A 640 1.79 26.52 18.37
CA PRO A 640 3.23 26.71 18.53
C PRO A 640 3.56 28.11 19.05
N PRO A 641 4.66 28.27 19.83
CA PRO A 641 5.67 27.26 20.13
C PRO A 641 5.27 26.24 21.21
N ASN A 642 4.04 26.29 21.75
CA ASN A 642 3.61 25.32 22.76
C ASN A 642 3.56 23.89 22.17
N CYS A 643 4.28 22.96 22.80
CA CYS A 643 4.29 21.53 22.44
C CYS A 643 3.12 20.75 23.06
N GLN A 644 2.35 21.35 23.98
CA GLN A 644 1.14 20.75 24.51
C GLN A 644 -0.06 21.09 23.61
N SER A 645 -0.87 20.09 23.27
CA SER A 645 -2.08 20.31 22.48
C SER A 645 -3.07 21.20 23.23
N SER A 646 -3.58 22.24 22.57
CA SER A 646 -4.62 23.13 23.09
C SER A 646 -5.98 22.42 23.19
N PHE A 647 -6.31 21.61 22.17
CA PHE A 647 -7.53 20.81 22.14
C PHE A 647 -7.30 19.47 21.45
N THR A 648 -8.22 18.53 21.64
CA THR A 648 -8.21 17.24 20.92
C THR A 648 -9.60 16.85 20.43
N ILE A 649 -9.70 16.25 19.25
CA ILE A 649 -10.94 15.68 18.72
C ILE A 649 -10.73 14.17 18.62
N SER A 650 -11.58 13.36 19.25
CA SER A 650 -11.39 11.91 19.32
C SER A 650 -12.55 11.15 18.70
N GLY A 651 -12.25 9.99 18.12
CA GLY A 651 -13.25 9.04 17.65
C GLY A 651 -14.09 8.46 18.80
N ASP A 652 -15.31 8.04 18.46
CA ASP A 652 -16.32 7.40 19.31
C ASP A 652 -16.58 5.93 18.94
N LYS A 653 -16.23 5.48 17.73
CA LYS A 653 -16.41 4.08 17.27
C LYS A 653 -15.07 3.41 17.02
N ALA A 654 -14.97 2.14 17.45
CA ALA A 654 -13.78 1.33 17.17
C ALA A 654 -13.55 1.24 15.66
N MET A 655 -12.28 1.25 15.26
CA MET A 655 -11.86 1.07 13.87
C MET A 655 -12.40 2.14 12.93
N GLU A 656 -12.64 3.37 13.39
CA GLU A 656 -13.11 4.46 12.51
C GLU A 656 -11.99 5.35 11.96
N LYS A 657 -10.81 5.33 12.61
CA LYS A 657 -9.61 6.05 12.19
C LYS A 657 -9.82 7.56 11.97
N LEU A 658 -10.49 8.22 12.91
CA LEU A 658 -10.69 9.67 12.87
C LEU A 658 -9.34 10.41 12.82
N GLY A 659 -9.22 11.37 11.89
CA GLY A 659 -7.98 12.13 11.69
C GLY A 659 -7.03 11.50 10.67
N ALA A 660 -7.51 10.53 9.87
CA ALA A 660 -6.75 10.01 8.73
C ALA A 660 -6.59 11.04 7.61
N SER A 661 -7.47 12.04 7.53
CA SER A 661 -7.42 13.15 6.60
C SER A 661 -7.94 14.43 7.28
N LEU A 662 -7.35 15.57 6.90
CA LEU A 662 -7.62 16.88 7.49
C LEU A 662 -7.62 17.92 6.37
N SER A 663 -8.57 18.86 6.42
CA SER A 663 -8.58 20.03 5.55
C SER A 663 -9.42 21.15 6.17
N SER A 664 -9.15 22.41 5.84
CA SER A 664 -9.92 23.56 6.35
C SER A 664 -10.24 24.55 5.26
N GLY A 665 -11.36 25.25 5.40
CA GLY A 665 -11.77 26.30 4.47
C GLY A 665 -12.81 27.23 5.08
N HIS A 666 -13.33 28.14 4.27
CA HIS A 666 -14.39 29.08 4.61
C HIS A 666 -15.67 28.74 3.87
N VAL A 667 -16.74 28.44 4.60
CA VAL A 667 -18.06 28.07 4.03
C VAL A 667 -19.18 28.85 4.70
N LEU A 668 -20.37 28.89 4.09
CA LEU A 668 -21.59 29.35 4.75
C LEU A 668 -22.28 28.17 5.42
N VAL A 669 -22.31 28.16 6.75
CA VAL A 669 -23.10 27.19 7.52
C VAL A 669 -24.40 27.86 7.95
N ASN A 670 -25.53 27.39 7.42
CA ASN A 670 -26.85 28.02 7.59
C ASN A 670 -26.81 29.53 7.28
N GLY A 671 -26.13 29.91 6.19
CA GLY A 671 -26.00 31.30 5.73
C GLY A 671 -25.02 32.17 6.52
N THR A 672 -24.31 31.61 7.51
CA THR A 672 -23.27 32.34 8.25
C THR A 672 -21.89 31.87 7.83
N ARG A 673 -21.02 32.78 7.39
CA ARG A 673 -19.63 32.47 7.04
C ARG A 673 -18.87 31.99 8.26
N LYS A 674 -18.27 30.80 8.18
CA LYS A 674 -17.45 30.20 9.23
C LYS A 674 -16.16 29.63 8.63
N GLN A 675 -15.07 29.75 9.37
CA GLN A 675 -13.86 28.98 9.13
C GLN A 675 -14.04 27.60 9.77
N VAL A 676 -13.92 26.55 8.99
CA VAL A 676 -14.25 25.18 9.40
C VAL A 676 -13.07 24.23 9.24
N LEU A 677 -13.04 23.20 10.08
CA LEU A 677 -12.16 22.04 9.94
C LEU A 677 -13.00 20.83 9.55
N LEU A 678 -12.58 20.13 8.50
CA LEU A 678 -13.14 18.85 8.11
C LEU A 678 -12.17 17.73 8.48
N VAL A 679 -12.68 16.73 9.21
CA VAL A 679 -11.90 15.59 9.71
C VAL A 679 -12.49 14.30 9.16
N GLY A 680 -11.68 13.51 8.47
CA GLY A 680 -12.08 12.21 7.92
C GLY A 680 -11.99 11.07 8.94
N ALA A 681 -12.94 10.15 8.85
CA ALA A 681 -12.97 8.85 9.52
C ALA A 681 -13.36 7.78 8.48
N PRO A 682 -12.44 7.44 7.56
CA PRO A 682 -12.77 6.68 6.34
C PRO A 682 -13.20 5.24 6.60
N THR A 683 -12.93 4.71 7.78
CA THR A 683 -13.24 3.32 8.13
C THR A 683 -14.44 3.20 9.06
N ARG A 684 -15.13 4.32 9.35
CA ARG A 684 -16.34 4.32 10.17
C ARG A 684 -17.45 3.52 9.51
N ASP A 685 -18.07 2.63 10.29
CA ASP A 685 -19.34 1.99 9.93
C ASP A 685 -20.49 3.00 9.98
N ASP A 686 -21.30 3.00 8.93
CA ASP A 686 -22.49 3.84 8.83
C ASP A 686 -23.78 3.03 8.67
N VAL A 687 -24.93 3.70 8.76
CA VAL A 687 -26.25 3.08 8.76
C VAL A 687 -27.11 3.62 7.63
N SER A 688 -27.45 2.72 6.71
CA SER A 688 -28.44 2.95 5.67
C SER A 688 -29.82 2.55 6.15
N ARG A 689 -30.84 3.37 5.87
CA ARG A 689 -32.26 3.01 6.04
C ARG A 689 -32.91 2.94 4.67
N MET A 690 -33.57 1.81 4.38
CA MET A 690 -34.37 1.59 3.19
C MET A 690 -35.78 1.20 3.63
N ALA A 691 -36.72 2.15 3.60
CA ALA A 691 -38.07 1.98 4.17
C ALA A 691 -38.04 1.48 5.64
N PHE A 692 -38.45 0.24 5.91
CA PHE A 692 -38.44 -0.38 7.24
C PHE A 692 -37.18 -1.23 7.52
N LEU A 693 -36.27 -1.38 6.54
CA LEU A 693 -35.04 -2.14 6.68
C LEU A 693 -33.87 -1.21 7.03
N THR A 694 -33.11 -1.58 8.05
CA THR A 694 -31.86 -0.90 8.42
C THR A 694 -30.69 -1.80 8.06
N MET A 695 -29.71 -1.27 7.34
CA MET A 695 -28.52 -2.01 6.91
C MET A 695 -27.26 -1.24 7.28
N THR A 696 -26.27 -1.92 7.84
CA THR A 696 -24.95 -1.35 8.10
C THR A 696 -24.13 -1.28 6.81
N LEU A 697 -23.60 -0.09 6.54
CA LEU A 697 -22.57 0.19 5.55
C LEU A 697 -21.21 0.06 6.24
N HIS A 698 -20.68 -1.16 6.29
CA HIS A 698 -19.39 -1.41 6.90
C HIS A 698 -18.29 -0.62 6.20
N GLN A 699 -17.51 0.12 6.98
CA GLN A 699 -16.39 0.95 6.50
C GLN A 699 -16.76 1.85 5.31
N GLY A 700 -17.99 2.37 5.31
CA GLY A 700 -18.44 3.29 4.27
C GLY A 700 -17.70 4.63 4.33
N GLY A 701 -17.30 5.02 5.53
CA GLY A 701 -16.54 6.24 5.80
C GLY A 701 -17.43 7.45 6.07
N THR A 702 -16.89 8.39 6.83
CA THR A 702 -17.56 9.65 7.18
C THR A 702 -16.56 10.79 7.26
N ALA A 703 -17.04 12.02 7.10
CA ALA A 703 -16.29 13.23 7.43
C ALA A 703 -17.11 14.12 8.37
N ARG A 704 -16.43 14.78 9.30
CA ARG A 704 -17.06 15.62 10.33
C ARG A 704 -16.51 17.03 10.26
N MET A 705 -17.42 18.00 10.15
CA MET A 705 -17.09 19.41 10.03
C MET A 705 -17.23 20.10 11.38
N TYR A 706 -16.18 20.77 11.82
CA TYR A 706 -16.10 21.47 13.10
C TYR A 706 -15.90 22.97 12.89
N GLU A 707 -16.44 23.77 13.81
CA GLU A 707 -16.08 25.17 13.93
C GLU A 707 -14.74 25.28 14.65
N LEU A 708 -13.81 26.03 14.08
CA LEU A 708 -12.54 26.34 14.71
C LEU A 708 -12.64 27.68 15.44
N THR A 709 -12.35 27.65 16.75
CA THR A 709 -12.13 28.86 17.54
C THR A 709 -10.85 28.69 18.37
N PRO A 710 -10.04 29.74 18.57
CA PRO A 710 -8.70 29.59 19.14
C PRO A 710 -8.67 29.04 20.57
N ASP A 711 -9.69 29.35 21.37
CA ASP A 711 -9.65 29.17 22.83
C ASP A 711 -10.72 28.18 23.34
N THR A 712 -11.48 27.53 22.45
CA THR A 712 -12.51 26.56 22.87
C THR A 712 -12.42 25.26 22.10
N GLN A 713 -12.94 24.19 22.72
CA GLN A 713 -13.05 22.89 22.08
C GLN A 713 -13.88 23.01 20.79
N PRO A 714 -13.36 22.57 19.62
CA PRO A 714 -14.09 22.64 18.36
C PRO A 714 -15.47 22.00 18.46
N SER A 715 -16.50 22.71 18.01
CA SER A 715 -17.89 22.26 18.04
C SER A 715 -18.25 21.58 16.72
N LEU A 716 -18.93 20.43 16.78
CA LEU A 716 -19.37 19.73 15.58
C LEU A 716 -20.54 20.47 14.94
N LEU A 717 -20.38 20.87 13.67
CA LEU A 717 -21.40 21.57 12.89
C LEU A 717 -22.20 20.58 12.04
N SER A 718 -21.50 19.77 11.25
CA SER A 718 -22.09 18.93 10.21
C SER A 718 -21.38 17.60 10.07
N THR A 719 -22.07 16.58 9.58
CA THR A 719 -21.53 15.25 9.27
C THR A 719 -21.90 14.86 7.85
N PHE A 720 -20.94 14.25 7.16
CA PHE A 720 -21.07 13.67 5.83
C PHE A 720 -20.78 12.17 5.91
N SER A 721 -21.59 11.40 5.22
CA SER A 721 -21.66 9.95 5.36
C SER A 721 -21.65 9.26 4.00
N GLY A 722 -20.78 8.26 3.84
CA GLY A 722 -20.67 7.49 2.60
C GLY A 722 -21.88 6.59 2.35
N ASP A 723 -22.13 6.25 1.08
CA ASP A 723 -23.31 5.50 0.65
C ASP A 723 -23.04 4.03 0.29
N ARG A 724 -21.77 3.61 0.29
CA ARG A 724 -21.35 2.25 -0.09
C ARG A 724 -20.55 1.59 1.03
N ARG A 725 -20.54 0.25 1.04
CA ARG A 725 -19.65 -0.52 1.92
C ARG A 725 -18.22 -0.39 1.41
N PHE A 726 -17.27 -0.26 2.33
CA PHE A 726 -15.82 -0.22 2.07
C PHE A 726 -15.36 0.95 1.20
N SER A 727 -16.19 1.95 0.89
CA SER A 727 -15.85 3.02 -0.05
C SER A 727 -14.79 4.00 0.44
N ARG A 728 -14.48 4.00 1.74
CA ARG A 728 -13.54 4.93 2.38
C ARG A 728 -13.88 6.40 2.14
N PHE A 729 -15.17 6.73 2.17
CA PHE A 729 -15.64 8.10 2.00
C PHE A 729 -15.05 9.02 3.06
N GLY A 730 -14.53 10.17 2.64
CA GLY A 730 -13.78 11.08 3.50
C GLY A 730 -12.31 10.67 3.72
N GLY A 731 -11.80 9.70 2.96
CA GLY A 731 -10.38 9.31 2.99
C GLY A 731 -9.44 10.40 2.45
N VAL A 732 -9.93 11.23 1.52
CA VAL A 732 -9.24 12.44 1.03
C VAL A 732 -10.21 13.60 1.08
N LEU A 733 -9.74 14.74 1.58
CA LEU A 733 -10.50 15.96 1.80
C LEU A 733 -9.71 17.13 1.23
N HIS A 734 -10.38 18.02 0.51
CA HIS A 734 -9.78 19.23 -0.03
C HIS A 734 -10.79 20.38 -0.03
N PHE A 735 -10.35 21.57 0.35
CA PHE A 735 -11.11 22.80 0.20
C PHE A 735 -10.46 23.66 -0.87
N SER A 736 -11.28 24.27 -1.71
CA SER A 736 -10.82 25.27 -2.66
C SER A 736 -12.00 26.08 -3.14
N ASP A 737 -11.84 27.39 -3.19
CA ASP A 737 -12.70 28.29 -3.95
C ASP A 737 -12.56 27.96 -5.45
N LEU A 738 -13.51 27.21 -6.01
CA LEU A 738 -13.46 26.80 -7.41
C LEU A 738 -14.14 27.81 -8.33
N ASP A 739 -15.10 28.58 -7.78
CA ASP A 739 -15.95 29.51 -8.52
C ASP A 739 -15.56 30.99 -8.40
N GLY A 740 -14.59 31.30 -7.54
CA GLY A 740 -14.05 32.64 -7.31
C GLY A 740 -14.94 33.54 -6.45
N ASP A 741 -15.90 32.98 -5.72
CA ASP A 741 -16.86 33.76 -4.91
C ASP A 741 -16.37 34.11 -3.49
N GLY A 742 -15.19 33.62 -3.10
CA GLY A 742 -14.57 33.81 -1.79
C GLY A 742 -15.02 32.81 -0.71
N LEU A 743 -15.76 31.76 -1.08
CA LEU A 743 -16.10 30.60 -0.28
C LEU A 743 -15.47 29.36 -0.92
N ASP A 744 -15.10 28.40 -0.09
CA ASP A 744 -14.48 27.18 -0.56
C ASP A 744 -15.53 26.10 -0.85
N GLU A 745 -15.44 25.46 -2.02
CA GLU A 745 -16.09 24.18 -2.27
C GLU A 745 -15.44 23.09 -1.41
N VAL A 746 -16.26 22.11 -1.01
CA VAL A 746 -15.81 20.94 -0.25
C VAL A 746 -15.68 19.75 -1.18
N LEU A 747 -14.45 19.33 -1.44
CA LEU A 747 -14.15 18.13 -2.22
C LEU A 747 -13.92 16.95 -1.29
N MET A 748 -14.64 15.86 -1.53
CA MET A 748 -14.58 14.67 -0.70
C MET A 748 -14.47 13.41 -1.56
N ALA A 749 -13.41 12.64 -1.36
CA ALA A 749 -13.19 11.42 -2.13
C ALA A 749 -13.70 10.17 -1.41
N ALA A 750 -14.04 9.16 -2.22
CA ALA A 750 -14.32 7.80 -1.81
C ALA A 750 -13.56 6.83 -2.74
N PRO A 751 -12.25 6.62 -2.53
CA PRO A 751 -11.39 5.96 -3.52
C PRO A 751 -11.74 4.50 -3.80
N LEU A 752 -12.31 3.79 -2.82
CA LEU A 752 -12.67 2.37 -2.95
C LEU A 752 -14.14 2.17 -3.31
N ARG A 753 -14.82 3.23 -3.76
CA ARG A 753 -16.26 3.16 -4.04
C ARG A 753 -16.52 2.34 -5.29
N ILE A 754 -17.37 1.32 -5.14
CA ILE A 754 -17.84 0.46 -6.23
C ILE A 754 -19.11 1.01 -6.90
N THR A 755 -19.28 0.83 -8.21
CA THR A 755 -20.43 1.36 -8.98
C THR A 755 -21.74 0.63 -8.72
N ASP A 756 -21.73 -0.71 -8.68
CA ASP A 756 -22.90 -1.53 -8.37
C ASP A 756 -22.63 -2.63 -7.33
N VAL A 757 -23.66 -3.24 -6.76
CA VAL A 757 -23.51 -4.26 -5.70
C VAL A 757 -22.89 -5.56 -6.24
N THR A 758 -22.97 -5.81 -7.55
CA THR A 758 -22.36 -6.97 -8.22
C THR A 758 -20.87 -6.79 -8.52
N SER A 759 -20.41 -5.56 -8.73
CA SER A 759 -19.01 -5.18 -8.97
C SER A 759 -18.14 -5.40 -7.74
N GLY A 760 -18.74 -5.39 -6.53
CA GLY A 760 -18.10 -5.79 -5.29
C GLY A 760 -17.78 -7.29 -5.19
N LEU A 761 -18.29 -8.13 -6.10
CA LEU A 761 -17.90 -9.53 -6.22
C LEU A 761 -16.68 -9.73 -7.13
N MET A 762 -16.25 -8.69 -7.85
CA MET A 762 -15.20 -8.74 -8.87
C MET A 762 -14.16 -7.62 -8.77
N GLY A 763 -14.04 -6.93 -7.63
CA GLY A 763 -12.94 -5.96 -7.42
C GLY A 763 -13.16 -4.55 -7.97
N GLY A 764 -14.40 -4.11 -8.21
CA GLY A 764 -14.69 -2.82 -8.85
C GLY A 764 -14.39 -1.59 -7.99
N GLU A 765 -13.13 -1.29 -7.68
CA GLU A 765 -12.71 -0.07 -6.95
C GLU A 765 -12.59 1.14 -7.88
N ASP A 766 -13.71 1.57 -8.47
CA ASP A 766 -13.72 2.65 -9.46
C ASP A 766 -13.32 4.00 -8.83
N GLY A 767 -13.89 4.31 -7.66
CA GLY A 767 -13.65 5.56 -6.93
C GLY A 767 -14.52 6.73 -7.42
N ARG A 768 -14.75 7.72 -6.54
CA ARG A 768 -15.51 8.96 -6.84
C ARG A 768 -15.00 10.14 -6.03
N VAL A 769 -15.16 11.35 -6.57
CA VAL A 769 -14.98 12.61 -5.83
C VAL A 769 -16.28 13.41 -5.89
N TYR A 770 -16.74 13.87 -4.73
CA TYR A 770 -17.94 14.67 -4.55
C TYR A 770 -17.55 16.12 -4.31
N VAL A 771 -18.18 17.05 -5.03
CA VAL A 771 -17.96 18.50 -4.84
C VAL A 771 -19.24 19.08 -4.26
N TYR A 772 -19.17 19.59 -3.03
CA TYR A 772 -20.28 20.28 -2.36
C TYR A 772 -20.04 21.79 -2.39
N ASN A 773 -21.09 22.54 -2.72
CA ASN A 773 -21.03 23.99 -2.76
C ASN A 773 -20.84 24.57 -1.35
N GLY A 774 -19.88 25.49 -1.20
CA GLY A 774 -19.59 26.15 0.09
C GLY A 774 -20.75 26.98 0.65
N LYS A 775 -21.70 27.40 -0.20
CA LYS A 775 -22.89 28.19 0.19
C LYS A 775 -24.00 27.37 0.87
N ASP A 776 -24.05 26.07 0.58
CA ASP A 776 -25.20 25.20 0.90
C ASP A 776 -24.98 24.29 2.11
N ILE A 777 -24.00 24.63 2.97
CA ILE A 777 -23.70 23.81 4.16
C ILE A 777 -24.73 24.08 5.26
N THR A 778 -25.26 23.01 5.85
CA THR A 778 -26.27 23.06 6.91
C THR A 778 -25.87 22.25 8.13
N PHE A 779 -26.43 22.59 9.30
CA PHE A 779 -26.19 21.84 10.53
C PHE A 779 -26.74 20.40 10.45
N GLY A 780 -26.01 19.47 11.08
CA GLY A 780 -26.43 18.06 11.19
C GLY A 780 -25.93 17.20 10.02
N ASP A 781 -26.73 16.21 9.60
CA ASP A 781 -26.34 15.27 8.56
C ASP A 781 -26.60 15.85 7.16
N MET A 782 -25.51 16.25 6.50
CA MET A 782 -25.51 16.87 5.16
C MET A 782 -25.92 15.90 4.06
N THR A 783 -25.54 14.64 4.22
CA THR A 783 -25.80 13.57 3.26
C THR A 783 -27.09 12.82 3.54
N GLY A 784 -27.79 13.14 4.64
CA GLY A 784 -29.06 12.54 5.01
C GLY A 784 -30.28 13.20 4.35
N LYS A 785 -31.47 12.70 4.71
CA LYS A 785 -32.79 13.25 4.31
C LYS A 785 -32.93 13.44 2.79
N CYS A 786 -32.72 12.34 2.08
CA CYS A 786 -32.74 12.25 0.62
C CYS A 786 -34.18 12.20 0.08
N LYS A 787 -34.38 12.57 -1.20
CA LYS A 787 -35.68 12.38 -1.88
C LYS A 787 -36.00 10.89 -2.04
N SER A 788 -34.96 10.06 -2.23
CA SER A 788 -35.07 8.61 -2.19
C SER A 788 -35.15 8.11 -0.74
N TRP A 789 -35.92 7.05 -0.49
CA TRP A 789 -36.09 6.43 0.83
C TRP A 789 -34.86 5.60 1.27
N THR A 790 -33.67 5.90 0.75
CA THR A 790 -32.46 5.05 0.82
C THR A 790 -31.26 5.83 1.36
N ALA A 791 -30.76 5.45 2.56
CA ALA A 791 -29.39 5.70 3.04
C ALA A 791 -28.86 7.16 3.00
N PRO A 792 -27.59 7.44 3.40
CA PRO A 792 -26.91 8.65 2.98
C PRO A 792 -26.88 8.74 1.44
N CYS A 793 -27.05 9.95 0.89
CA CYS A 793 -27.01 10.23 -0.55
C CYS A 793 -25.99 11.35 -0.89
N PRO A 794 -24.67 11.10 -0.73
CA PRO A 794 -23.60 12.01 -1.15
C PRO A 794 -23.84 12.61 -2.53
N GLU A 795 -24.24 11.78 -3.50
CA GLU A 795 -24.49 12.16 -4.89
C GLU A 795 -25.69 13.08 -5.08
N GLU A 796 -26.74 12.93 -4.28
CA GLU A 796 -27.92 13.80 -4.39
C GLU A 796 -27.61 15.20 -3.86
N LYS A 797 -26.67 15.31 -2.91
CA LYS A 797 -26.33 16.57 -2.25
C LYS A 797 -25.15 17.29 -2.91
N ALA A 798 -24.32 16.58 -3.66
CA ALA A 798 -23.20 17.16 -4.39
C ALA A 798 -23.68 18.05 -5.55
N GLN A 799 -22.92 19.12 -5.81
CA GLN A 799 -23.06 19.97 -6.99
C GLN A 799 -22.48 19.25 -8.22
N TYR A 800 -21.29 18.65 -8.07
CA TYR A 800 -20.64 17.83 -9.09
C TYR A 800 -20.18 16.48 -8.52
N VAL A 801 -20.13 15.47 -9.40
CA VAL A 801 -19.55 14.16 -9.09
C VAL A 801 -18.53 13.85 -10.16
N LEU A 802 -17.26 13.72 -9.76
CA LEU A 802 -16.16 13.39 -10.65
C LEU A 802 -15.93 11.89 -10.65
N VAL A 803 -15.65 11.34 -11.83
CA VAL A 803 -15.42 9.91 -12.06
C VAL A 803 -14.21 9.73 -12.99
N SER A 804 -13.44 8.68 -12.76
CA SER A 804 -12.36 8.30 -13.68
C SER A 804 -12.91 7.73 -14.99
N PRO A 805 -12.24 7.97 -16.12
CA PRO A 805 -12.51 7.24 -17.36
C PRO A 805 -12.13 5.76 -17.24
N GLU A 806 -11.29 5.35 -16.28
CA GLU A 806 -10.85 3.97 -16.09
C GLU A 806 -11.54 3.30 -14.88
N ALA A 807 -12.12 2.12 -15.10
CA ALA A 807 -12.69 1.29 -14.04
C ALA A 807 -11.60 0.71 -13.13
N SER A 808 -11.94 0.42 -11.87
CA SER A 808 -11.03 -0.18 -10.87
C SER A 808 -9.74 0.61 -10.63
N SER A 809 -9.76 1.93 -10.86
CA SER A 809 -8.58 2.79 -10.86
C SER A 809 -8.27 3.47 -9.52
N ARG A 810 -9.10 3.24 -8.47
CA ARG A 810 -9.06 3.93 -7.17
C ARG A 810 -9.05 5.47 -7.31
N PHE A 811 -9.95 5.97 -8.14
CA PHE A 811 -10.07 7.40 -8.40
C PHE A 811 -10.42 8.20 -7.14
N GLY A 812 -9.70 9.30 -6.91
CA GLY A 812 -9.83 10.12 -5.70
C GLY A 812 -8.81 9.78 -4.61
N SER A 813 -7.81 8.97 -4.92
CA SER A 813 -6.71 8.63 -3.99
C SER A 813 -5.87 9.83 -3.54
N SER A 814 -5.86 10.90 -4.33
CA SER A 814 -5.32 12.22 -3.99
C SER A 814 -6.05 13.29 -4.81
N VAL A 815 -6.17 14.50 -4.29
CA VAL A 815 -6.85 15.64 -4.93
C VAL A 815 -6.09 16.91 -4.64
N VAL A 816 -5.89 17.74 -5.66
CA VAL A 816 -5.37 19.11 -5.53
C VAL A 816 -6.09 20.03 -6.50
N THR A 817 -6.05 21.34 -6.23
CA THR A 817 -6.53 22.36 -7.17
C THR A 817 -5.37 23.17 -7.72
N VAL A 818 -5.42 23.46 -9.01
CA VAL A 818 -4.41 24.26 -9.71
C VAL A 818 -5.06 25.54 -10.19
N ARG A 819 -4.47 26.66 -9.77
CA ARG A 819 -5.00 27.99 -10.06
C ARG A 819 -4.73 28.38 -11.51
N SER A 820 -5.76 28.89 -12.19
CA SER A 820 -5.62 29.57 -13.48
C SER A 820 -6.22 30.98 -13.40
N LYS A 821 -6.24 31.71 -14.52
CA LYS A 821 -6.78 33.07 -14.58
C LYS A 821 -8.28 33.12 -14.30
N ASP A 822 -9.04 32.24 -14.94
CA ASP A 822 -10.50 32.32 -14.98
C ASP A 822 -11.18 31.22 -14.16
N LYS A 823 -10.58 30.03 -14.05
CA LYS A 823 -11.18 28.86 -13.36
C LYS A 823 -10.14 27.96 -12.73
N ASN A 824 -10.29 27.65 -11.45
CA ASN A 824 -9.43 26.66 -10.82
C ASN A 824 -9.72 25.27 -11.38
N GLN A 825 -8.66 24.54 -11.74
CA GLN A 825 -8.76 23.17 -12.20
C GLN A 825 -8.64 22.21 -11.03
N VAL A 826 -9.39 21.12 -11.05
CA VAL A 826 -9.29 20.04 -10.06
C VAL A 826 -8.48 18.91 -10.70
N VAL A 827 -7.38 18.52 -10.05
CA VAL A 827 -6.57 17.39 -10.46
C VAL A 827 -6.82 16.25 -9.48
N VAL A 828 -7.21 15.08 -10.00
CA VAL A 828 -7.54 13.92 -9.19
C VAL A 828 -6.66 12.73 -9.59
N ALA A 829 -6.01 12.11 -8.62
CA ALA A 829 -5.23 10.91 -8.83
C ALA A 829 -6.09 9.64 -8.81
N ALA A 830 -5.82 8.75 -9.76
CA ALA A 830 -6.31 7.39 -9.82
C ALA A 830 -5.14 6.42 -9.52
N GLY A 831 -4.89 6.19 -8.23
CA GLY A 831 -3.67 5.52 -7.76
C GLY A 831 -3.50 4.05 -8.18
N ARG A 832 -4.54 3.41 -8.74
CA ARG A 832 -4.48 2.05 -9.30
C ARG A 832 -4.73 1.97 -10.80
N SER A 833 -4.81 3.12 -11.46
CA SER A 833 -4.89 3.20 -12.91
C SER A 833 -3.77 2.39 -13.56
N SER A 834 -4.12 1.66 -14.61
CA SER A 834 -3.18 1.00 -15.52
C SER A 834 -3.11 1.71 -16.88
N LEU A 835 -3.55 2.97 -16.93
CA LEU A 835 -3.35 3.84 -18.09
C LEU A 835 -1.84 4.05 -18.29
N GLY A 836 -1.34 3.71 -19.47
CA GLY A 836 0.09 3.72 -19.77
C GLY A 836 0.78 2.39 -19.42
N ALA A 837 0.77 1.99 -18.15
CA ALA A 837 1.40 0.73 -17.70
C ALA A 837 0.70 0.11 -16.47
N ARG A 838 0.96 -1.18 -16.19
CA ARG A 838 0.29 -1.93 -15.12
C ARG A 838 0.48 -1.26 -13.75
N LEU A 839 -0.62 -0.84 -13.12
CA LEU A 839 -0.65 -0.16 -11.81
C LEU A 839 0.34 1.03 -11.72
N SER A 840 0.54 1.75 -12.82
CA SER A 840 1.36 2.97 -12.82
C SER A 840 0.71 4.11 -12.05
N GLY A 841 -0.63 4.13 -11.95
CA GLY A 841 -1.37 5.32 -11.55
C GLY A 841 -1.51 6.32 -12.69
N ALA A 842 -2.48 7.23 -12.54
CA ALA A 842 -2.75 8.30 -13.49
C ALA A 842 -3.34 9.53 -12.79
N LEU A 843 -3.26 10.68 -13.45
CA LEU A 843 -3.95 11.90 -13.04
C LEU A 843 -5.01 12.26 -14.07
N HIS A 844 -6.11 12.84 -13.60
CA HIS A 844 -7.16 13.36 -14.45
C HIS A 844 -7.46 14.80 -14.06
N VAL A 845 -7.43 15.70 -15.04
CA VAL A 845 -7.65 17.13 -14.87
C VAL A 845 -9.10 17.46 -15.23
N TYR A 846 -9.79 18.19 -14.36
CA TYR A 846 -11.17 18.64 -14.57
C TYR A 846 -11.23 20.16 -14.48
N SER A 847 -12.02 20.79 -15.33
CA SER A 847 -12.48 22.16 -15.14
C SER A 847 -13.98 22.12 -14.93
N LEU A 848 -14.45 22.66 -13.81
CA LEU A 848 -15.86 22.69 -13.49
C LEU A 848 -16.45 24.02 -14.00
N GLY A 849 -17.48 23.92 -14.83
CA GLY A 849 -18.18 25.07 -15.38
C GLY A 849 -19.24 25.58 -14.41
N LEU A 850 -19.15 26.85 -14.05
CA LEU A 850 -20.18 27.58 -13.32
C LEU A 850 -21.34 27.85 -14.29
N GLU A 851 -22.50 27.23 -14.05
CA GLU A 851 -23.79 27.73 -14.55
C GLU A 851 -24.47 28.56 -13.47
#